data_AF-A0A1Y3B450-F1
#
_entry.id   AF-A0A1Y3B450-F1
#
_cell.length_a   1.000
_cell.length_b   1.000
_cell.length_c   1.000
_cell.angle_alpha   90.00
_cell.angle_beta   90.00
_cell.angle_gamma   90.00
#
_symmetry.space_group_name_H-M   'P 1'
#
loop_
_entity.id
_entity.type
_entity.pdbx_description
1 polymer ?
#
loop_
_entity_poly.entity_id
_entity_poly.type
_entity_poly.pdbx_seq_one_letter_code
_entity_poly.pdbx_strand_id
1 'polypeptide(L)'
;YHGDKHLDSAAEINERIFDRKNRYNLAQVEFLPYILIPNALESDRSALSLINDREKISQFFHGNPTGEIGGQVKGQVNLRPGKYFVKHDIYISPEGELVLNQGTVLNFDQSVGIFVQGKFKAKGQKNADIKFLLSSNKLSNNYRSKRNATLPVGVAHNIINSTLTKFSNQSIAGNKEQKSSISFKSMQPISYSSQNIRLSNGTEGLLEVKIGNEWGTVCGYNFDIEDASVACHQLGLVLNERDWRLEKSEFWNSKNSRIMLLTNVKCTHLDTDLTKCKAERLSSNDFEGGWCPKGEVGIRCFPVAWAGIRFGMLTQEVILEHITVEKAGLIDYRTRQFGPALQFDFNRFAVRDSIITSNIDSGIGILWNDVISEPNDDRLQIIDTKIIGNLNHGIVTSTQGIRIENCLIADNKVSGFHYEPNFSRENQEELASWIVKQPIHNRKTSVFIIVPGETASDQSIYLGDIGRQVYVYVPRRPTPMSKPFHLLIRTDPGKRIGVMAISPIFLTRSSESLRLYSPLIDSIHASKMMWDIRRNLTTFPFIYPGYRLMLEYSTGELPYGGILLLFTPKQYLRNIPGEPSFVEKSNQEQREMNTMIIENNEFIENGKGISSAHCSMNIDLNGNYCKRYGNETIIVRNNVITKSKGAGLFVNSFAYSSMIPYSLLVNMIEFNEMPRQEYDI
;
A
#
# COMPACT_ATOMS: atom_id res chain seq x y z
N TYR A 1 3.74 -48.34 -1.78
CA TYR A 1 2.69 -47.90 -2.71
C TYR A 1 1.98 -46.67 -2.13
N HIS A 2 2.54 -45.48 -2.36
CA HIS A 2 1.81 -44.22 -2.36
C HIS A 2 2.43 -43.39 -3.48
N GLY A 3 1.61 -43.05 -4.47
CA GLY A 3 2.06 -42.37 -5.69
C GLY A 3 2.41 -40.92 -5.39
N ASP A 4 3.71 -40.67 -5.30
CA ASP A 4 4.25 -39.33 -5.51
C ASP A 4 3.82 -38.88 -6.91
N LYS A 5 3.03 -37.82 -6.97
CA LYS A 5 2.77 -37.10 -8.22
C LYS A 5 4.10 -36.48 -8.64
N HIS A 6 4.86 -37.20 -9.45
CA HIS A 6 5.94 -36.60 -10.23
C HIS A 6 5.34 -35.47 -11.07
N LEU A 7 5.82 -34.25 -10.85
CA LEU A 7 5.59 -33.10 -11.71
C LEU A 7 6.33 -33.37 -13.03
N ASP A 8 5.70 -34.10 -13.95
CA ASP A 8 6.35 -34.68 -15.13
C ASP A 8 6.58 -33.70 -16.30
N SER A 9 6.35 -32.39 -16.14
CA SER A 9 6.75 -31.43 -17.18
C SER A 9 7.53 -30.26 -16.60
N ALA A 10 8.71 -30.01 -17.20
CA ALA A 10 9.49 -28.80 -16.94
C ALA A 10 8.67 -27.52 -17.19
N ALA A 11 7.64 -27.59 -18.04
CA ALA A 11 6.69 -26.50 -18.26
C ALA A 11 5.81 -26.22 -17.02
N GLU A 12 5.26 -27.25 -16.37
CA GLU A 12 4.42 -27.10 -15.17
C GLU A 12 5.25 -26.67 -13.94
N ILE A 13 6.49 -27.14 -13.85
CA ILE A 13 7.46 -26.67 -12.84
C ILE A 13 7.84 -25.20 -13.12
N ASN A 14 8.09 -24.85 -14.38
CA ASN A 14 8.43 -23.49 -14.78
C ASN A 14 7.27 -22.51 -14.50
N GLU A 15 6.01 -22.88 -14.80
CA GLU A 15 4.85 -22.05 -14.44
C GLU A 15 4.71 -21.86 -12.93
N ARG A 16 4.99 -22.88 -12.12
CA ARG A 16 4.90 -22.77 -10.65
C ARG A 16 6.07 -22.00 -10.00
N ILE A 17 7.27 -22.09 -10.57
CA ILE A 17 8.48 -21.41 -10.06
C ILE A 17 8.57 -19.96 -10.57
N PHE A 18 8.23 -19.73 -11.84
CA PHE A 18 8.36 -18.45 -12.52
C PHE A 18 7.04 -17.70 -12.68
N ASP A 19 5.98 -18.06 -11.92
CA ASP A 19 4.75 -17.26 -11.74
C ASP A 19 5.06 -15.78 -11.42
N ARG A 20 6.20 -15.53 -10.76
CA ARG A 20 6.76 -14.19 -10.50
C ARG A 20 7.11 -13.37 -11.75
N LYS A 21 7.15 -13.94 -12.95
CA LYS A 21 7.29 -13.17 -14.21
C LYS A 21 6.04 -12.33 -14.53
N ASN A 22 4.91 -12.66 -13.91
CA ASN A 22 3.61 -12.04 -14.17
C ASN A 22 3.03 -11.29 -12.97
N ARG A 23 3.78 -11.20 -11.85
CA ARG A 23 3.35 -10.62 -10.57
C ARG A 23 4.37 -9.60 -10.07
N TYR A 24 4.37 -8.42 -10.68
CA TYR A 24 5.32 -7.33 -10.42
C TYR A 24 5.06 -6.61 -9.10
N ASN A 25 3.91 -6.84 -8.49
CA ASN A 25 3.60 -6.35 -7.14
C ASN A 25 4.31 -7.14 -6.02
N LEU A 26 5.00 -8.25 -6.34
CA LEU A 26 5.75 -9.08 -5.38
C LEU A 26 7.26 -8.86 -5.48
N ALA A 27 7.96 -9.21 -4.39
CA ALA A 27 9.42 -9.07 -4.33
C ALA A 27 10.12 -9.84 -5.47
N GLN A 28 11.10 -9.19 -6.09
CA GLN A 28 11.98 -9.81 -7.07
C GLN A 28 12.88 -10.85 -6.37
N VAL A 29 12.80 -12.12 -6.76
CA VAL A 29 13.76 -13.15 -6.35
C VAL A 29 14.85 -13.27 -7.40
N GLU A 30 16.09 -13.07 -6.98
CA GLU A 30 17.27 -13.32 -7.79
C GLU A 30 17.69 -14.79 -7.62
N PHE A 31 17.56 -15.58 -8.68
CA PHE A 31 18.03 -16.96 -8.70
C PHE A 31 19.43 -17.04 -9.32
N LEU A 32 20.32 -17.78 -8.67
CA LEU A 32 21.69 -18.02 -9.14
C LEU A 32 21.68 -18.96 -10.37
N PRO A 33 22.73 -18.97 -11.21
CA PRO A 33 22.83 -19.88 -12.34
C PRO A 33 22.59 -21.31 -11.89
N TYR A 34 21.73 -22.03 -12.61
CA TYR A 34 21.41 -23.41 -12.32
C TYR A 34 21.66 -24.28 -13.53
N ILE A 35 21.94 -25.53 -13.24
CA ILE A 35 22.29 -26.55 -14.21
C ILE A 35 21.01 -26.99 -14.93
N LEU A 36 20.98 -26.85 -16.25
CA LEU A 36 19.84 -27.24 -17.09
C LEU A 36 19.79 -28.74 -17.37
N ILE A 37 20.91 -29.45 -17.17
CA ILE A 37 21.07 -30.87 -17.53
C ILE A 37 21.69 -31.62 -16.34
N PRO A 38 21.09 -32.72 -15.85
CA PRO A 38 21.53 -33.42 -14.63
C PRO A 38 23.01 -33.82 -14.56
N ASN A 39 23.69 -33.96 -15.72
CA ASN A 39 25.08 -34.43 -15.82
C ASN A 39 26.08 -33.32 -16.20
N ALA A 40 25.70 -32.05 -16.14
CA ALA A 40 26.52 -30.95 -16.68
C ALA A 40 27.49 -30.29 -15.69
N LEU A 41 27.73 -30.90 -14.53
CA LEU A 41 28.74 -30.43 -13.57
C LEU A 41 30.16 -30.47 -14.16
N GLU A 42 30.41 -31.23 -15.23
CA GLU A 42 31.77 -31.53 -15.67
C GLU A 42 32.27 -30.88 -16.97
N SER A 43 31.47 -30.23 -17.83
CA SER A 43 32.10 -29.75 -19.10
C SER A 43 31.48 -28.65 -19.95
N ASP A 44 30.30 -28.09 -19.68
CA ASP A 44 29.76 -27.11 -20.65
C ASP A 44 29.10 -25.88 -20.02
N ARG A 45 29.69 -24.70 -20.26
CA ARG A 45 29.08 -23.41 -19.89
C ARG A 45 27.73 -23.20 -20.59
N SER A 46 27.48 -23.88 -21.70
CA SER A 46 26.19 -23.88 -22.41
C SER A 46 25.08 -24.62 -21.64
N ALA A 47 25.43 -25.41 -20.62
CA ALA A 47 24.47 -26.11 -19.75
C ALA A 47 24.10 -25.33 -18.47
N LEU A 48 24.67 -24.15 -18.29
CA LEU A 48 24.26 -23.17 -17.27
C LEU A 48 23.25 -22.20 -17.90
N SER A 49 22.20 -21.84 -17.14
CA SER A 49 21.30 -20.76 -17.58
C SER A 49 22.08 -19.45 -17.76
N LEU A 50 21.91 -18.80 -18.91
CA LEU A 50 22.55 -17.53 -19.21
C LEU A 50 21.89 -16.40 -18.41
N ILE A 51 22.66 -15.37 -18.05
CA ILE A 51 22.11 -14.16 -17.40
C ILE A 51 20.99 -13.53 -18.25
N ASN A 52 21.03 -13.67 -19.58
CA ASN A 52 20.00 -13.14 -20.47
C ASN A 52 18.73 -14.00 -20.55
N ASP A 53 18.75 -15.29 -20.15
CA ASP A 53 17.52 -16.09 -20.01
C ASP A 53 16.62 -15.57 -18.87
N ARG A 54 17.19 -14.75 -17.97
CA ARG A 54 16.48 -14.01 -16.92
C ARG A 54 15.54 -12.93 -17.48
N GLU A 55 15.84 -12.35 -18.65
CA GLU A 55 15.10 -11.23 -19.24
C GLU A 55 13.88 -11.63 -20.09
N LYS A 56 13.40 -12.87 -19.99
CA LYS A 56 12.10 -13.27 -20.56
C LYS A 56 10.96 -12.66 -19.75
N ILE A 57 10.88 -11.33 -19.78
CA ILE A 57 9.79 -10.51 -19.29
C ILE A 57 8.68 -10.58 -20.36
N SER A 58 7.46 -10.89 -19.95
CA SER A 58 6.31 -10.86 -20.85
C SER A 58 6.14 -9.45 -21.40
N GLN A 59 6.38 -9.24 -22.69
CA GLN A 59 6.05 -7.97 -23.34
C GLN A 59 4.56 -7.71 -23.18
N PHE A 60 4.18 -6.43 -23.08
CA PHE A 60 2.78 -6.06 -23.02
C PHE A 60 2.06 -6.65 -24.23
N PHE A 61 1.14 -7.56 -23.97
CA PHE A 61 0.34 -8.19 -25.00
C PHE A 61 -1.08 -7.64 -24.91
N HIS A 62 -1.69 -7.47 -26.08
CA HIS A 62 -3.09 -7.16 -26.21
C HIS A 62 -3.66 -8.14 -27.25
N GLY A 63 -4.26 -9.22 -26.75
CA GLY A 63 -4.80 -10.29 -27.58
C GLY A 63 -6.17 -9.91 -28.14
N ASN A 64 -6.24 -9.67 -29.45
CA ASN A 64 -7.52 -9.69 -30.16
C ASN A 64 -7.74 -11.12 -30.66
N PRO A 65 -8.87 -11.81 -30.37
CA PRO A 65 -10.19 -11.28 -29.98
C PRO A 65 -10.56 -11.42 -28.49
N THR A 66 -9.68 -11.93 -27.62
CA THR A 66 -10.05 -12.28 -26.24
C THR A 66 -10.17 -11.08 -25.30
N GLY A 67 -9.61 -9.92 -25.67
CA GLY A 67 -9.58 -8.72 -24.81
C GLY A 67 -8.63 -8.88 -23.61
N GLU A 68 -7.81 -9.93 -23.61
CA GLU A 68 -6.83 -10.19 -22.56
C GLU A 68 -5.61 -9.28 -22.71
N ILE A 69 -5.18 -8.71 -21.59
CA ILE A 69 -4.01 -7.84 -21.49
C ILE A 69 -3.16 -8.16 -20.26
N GLY A 70 -1.90 -7.76 -20.28
CA GLY A 70 -0.96 -7.91 -19.18
C GLY A 70 0.50 -7.80 -19.64
N GLY A 71 1.44 -7.81 -18.69
CA GLY A 71 2.88 -7.77 -18.97
C GLY A 71 3.48 -6.36 -18.93
N GLN A 72 4.71 -6.25 -19.42
CA GLN A 72 5.52 -5.04 -19.32
C GLN A 72 5.31 -4.05 -20.47
N VAL A 73 4.92 -2.83 -20.14
CA VAL A 73 4.86 -1.66 -21.02
C VAL A 73 6.22 -0.96 -21.01
N LYS A 74 7.01 -1.12 -22.09
CA LYS A 74 8.29 -0.38 -22.30
C LYS A 74 8.16 0.88 -23.16
N GLY A 75 7.14 0.95 -24.01
CA GLY A 75 6.88 2.09 -24.89
C GLY A 75 5.56 2.78 -24.54
N GLN A 76 4.98 3.51 -25.48
CA GLN A 76 3.66 4.10 -25.32
C GLN A 76 2.57 3.12 -25.74
N VAL A 77 1.65 2.83 -24.83
CA VAL A 77 0.44 2.03 -25.08
C VAL A 77 -0.78 2.90 -24.80
N ASN A 78 -1.68 2.97 -25.77
CA ASN A 78 -2.93 3.71 -25.65
C ASN A 78 -4.11 2.73 -25.78
N LEU A 79 -4.82 2.50 -24.68
CA LEU A 79 -5.98 1.60 -24.67
C LEU A 79 -7.23 2.35 -25.14
N ARG A 80 -7.85 1.83 -26.19
CA ARG A 80 -9.12 2.36 -26.72
C ARG A 80 -10.25 2.07 -25.72
N PRO A 81 -11.36 2.83 -25.78
CA PRO A 81 -12.56 2.51 -25.01
C PRO A 81 -13.00 1.07 -25.28
N GLY A 82 -13.23 0.30 -24.22
CA GLY A 82 -13.51 -1.14 -24.33
C GLY A 82 -13.37 -1.88 -23.02
N LYS A 83 -13.78 -3.15 -23.03
CA LYS A 83 -13.65 -4.06 -21.89
C LYS A 83 -12.43 -4.95 -22.08
N TYR A 84 -11.56 -4.97 -21.07
CA TYR A 84 -10.33 -5.75 -21.04
C TYR A 84 -10.29 -6.66 -19.81
N PHE A 85 -9.60 -7.79 -19.95
CA PHE A 85 -9.39 -8.76 -18.88
C PHE A 85 -7.89 -8.84 -18.55
N VAL A 86 -7.53 -8.44 -17.33
CA VAL A 86 -6.16 -8.36 -16.85
C VAL A 86 -5.86 -9.62 -16.05
N LYS A 87 -5.20 -10.58 -16.71
CA LYS A 87 -4.83 -11.88 -16.11
C LYS A 87 -3.42 -11.91 -15.53
N HIS A 88 -2.59 -10.94 -15.94
CA HIS A 88 -1.21 -10.79 -15.50
C HIS A 88 -0.99 -9.34 -15.12
N ASP A 89 -0.12 -9.08 -14.16
CA ASP A 89 0.16 -7.73 -13.72
C ASP A 89 0.61 -6.86 -14.89
N ILE A 90 0.17 -5.60 -14.87
CA ILE A 90 0.62 -4.59 -15.81
C ILE A 90 1.77 -3.84 -15.16
N TYR A 91 2.97 -3.98 -15.71
CA TYR A 91 4.13 -3.24 -15.25
C TYR A 91 4.51 -2.15 -16.25
N ILE A 92 4.51 -0.90 -15.82
CA ILE A 92 4.92 0.23 -16.65
C ILE A 92 6.35 0.57 -16.27
N SER A 93 7.30 0.28 -17.16
CA SER A 93 8.71 0.58 -16.93
C SER A 93 8.95 2.09 -16.82
N PRO A 94 10.10 2.55 -16.30
CA PRO A 94 10.44 3.98 -16.22
C PRO A 94 10.36 4.74 -17.56
N GLU A 95 10.52 4.04 -18.68
CA GLU A 95 10.44 4.58 -20.04
C GLU A 95 9.05 4.43 -20.68
N GLY A 96 8.21 3.57 -20.10
CA GLY A 96 6.88 3.25 -20.61
C GLY A 96 5.84 4.34 -20.30
N GLU A 97 4.81 4.41 -21.14
CA GLU A 97 3.63 5.25 -20.94
C GLU A 97 2.37 4.45 -21.21
N LEU A 98 1.47 4.34 -20.23
CA LEU A 98 0.14 3.77 -20.42
C LEU A 98 -0.91 4.88 -20.33
N VAL A 99 -1.69 5.02 -21.40
CA VAL A 99 -2.81 5.95 -21.49
C VAL A 99 -4.10 5.16 -21.57
N LEU A 100 -5.01 5.42 -20.63
CA LEU A 100 -6.36 4.86 -20.60
C LEU A 100 -7.34 5.94 -21.07
N ASN A 101 -8.05 5.68 -22.17
CA ASN A 101 -9.10 6.57 -22.65
C ASN A 101 -10.41 6.35 -21.88
N GLN A 102 -11.26 7.37 -21.87
CA GLN A 102 -12.61 7.32 -21.30
C GLN A 102 -13.41 6.08 -21.73
N GLY A 103 -14.22 5.53 -20.82
CA GLY A 103 -15.02 4.33 -21.06
C GLY A 103 -14.24 3.01 -21.09
N THR A 104 -12.94 3.03 -20.78
CA THR A 104 -12.13 1.82 -20.61
C THR A 104 -12.52 1.09 -19.32
N VAL A 105 -12.75 -0.22 -19.40
CA VAL A 105 -13.07 -1.08 -18.26
C VAL A 105 -12.03 -2.19 -18.16
N LEU A 106 -11.22 -2.17 -17.11
CA LEU A 106 -10.23 -3.19 -16.80
C LEU A 106 -10.78 -4.14 -15.73
N ASN A 107 -10.89 -5.43 -16.04
CA ASN A 107 -11.36 -6.47 -15.13
C ASN A 107 -10.16 -7.32 -14.71
N PHE A 108 -9.75 -7.23 -13.46
CA PHE A 108 -8.55 -7.89 -12.94
C PHE A 108 -8.90 -9.25 -12.32
N ASP A 109 -8.07 -10.25 -12.58
CA ASP A 109 -8.10 -11.47 -11.79
C ASP A 109 -7.63 -11.21 -10.34
N GLN A 110 -7.93 -12.17 -9.45
CA GLN A 110 -7.58 -12.05 -8.03
C GLN A 110 -6.07 -11.84 -7.86
N SER A 111 -5.71 -10.91 -6.98
CA SER A 111 -4.34 -10.51 -6.69
C SER A 111 -3.49 -10.01 -7.87
N VAL A 112 -4.10 -9.75 -9.03
CA VAL A 112 -3.45 -9.10 -10.17
C VAL A 112 -3.53 -7.58 -10.00
N GLY A 113 -2.46 -6.86 -10.33
CA GLY A 113 -2.37 -5.41 -10.12
C GLY A 113 -1.72 -4.62 -11.26
N ILE A 114 -1.59 -3.32 -11.03
CA ILE A 114 -0.78 -2.43 -11.86
C ILE A 114 0.36 -1.89 -11.01
N PHE A 115 1.59 -2.00 -11.51
CA PHE A 115 2.76 -1.35 -10.94
C PHE A 115 3.34 -0.34 -11.90
N VAL A 116 3.46 0.91 -11.46
CA VAL A 116 3.88 2.03 -12.30
C VAL A 116 5.25 2.54 -11.83
N GLN A 117 6.20 2.66 -12.78
CA GLN A 117 7.46 3.38 -12.60
C GLN A 117 7.67 4.44 -13.68
N GLY A 118 6.88 4.43 -14.77
CA GLY A 118 6.92 5.40 -15.86
C GLY A 118 5.77 6.41 -15.79
N LYS A 119 5.12 6.62 -16.94
CA LYS A 119 3.96 7.52 -17.09
C LYS A 119 2.64 6.75 -17.08
N PHE A 120 1.68 7.22 -16.31
CA PHE A 120 0.32 6.68 -16.29
C PHE A 120 -0.69 7.81 -16.37
N LYS A 121 -1.62 7.73 -17.34
CA LYS A 121 -2.67 8.73 -17.53
C LYS A 121 -4.02 8.04 -17.60
N ALA A 122 -4.93 8.42 -16.70
CA ALA A 122 -6.31 7.96 -16.70
C ALA A 122 -7.23 9.16 -16.47
N LYS A 123 -7.80 9.66 -17.58
CA LYS A 123 -8.76 10.77 -17.58
C LYS A 123 -10.05 10.32 -18.24
N GLY A 124 -11.05 10.02 -17.41
CA GLY A 124 -12.40 9.69 -17.85
C GLY A 124 -13.24 10.95 -18.10
N GLN A 125 -14.55 10.74 -18.19
CA GLN A 125 -15.56 11.80 -18.25
C GLN A 125 -16.78 11.36 -17.43
N LYS A 126 -17.60 12.30 -16.93
CA LYS A 126 -18.81 12.07 -16.11
C LYS A 126 -19.76 10.95 -16.58
N ASN A 127 -19.80 10.61 -17.87
CA ASN A 127 -20.63 9.54 -18.45
C ASN A 127 -19.81 8.40 -19.09
N ALA A 128 -18.49 8.44 -18.96
CA ALA A 128 -17.53 7.52 -19.56
C ALA A 128 -16.34 7.33 -18.60
N ASP A 129 -16.65 6.97 -17.35
CA ASP A 129 -15.64 6.68 -16.34
C ASP A 129 -14.69 5.56 -16.79
N ILE A 130 -13.44 5.67 -16.36
CA ILE A 130 -12.49 4.56 -16.46
C ILE A 130 -12.68 3.67 -15.24
N LYS A 131 -12.94 2.38 -15.44
CA LYS A 131 -13.33 1.47 -14.36
C LYS A 131 -12.27 0.39 -14.14
N PHE A 132 -11.83 0.24 -12.90
CA PHE A 132 -10.94 -0.82 -12.43
C PHE A 132 -11.72 -1.74 -11.50
N LEU A 133 -12.04 -2.92 -11.99
CA LEU A 133 -12.98 -3.84 -11.35
C LEU A 133 -12.33 -5.20 -11.15
N LEU A 134 -12.77 -5.94 -10.12
CA LEU A 134 -12.50 -7.36 -10.03
C LEU A 134 -13.26 -8.12 -11.13
N SER A 135 -12.57 -9.02 -11.83
CA SER A 135 -13.18 -9.94 -12.79
C SER A 135 -14.20 -10.82 -12.08
N SER A 136 -15.43 -10.81 -12.59
CA SER A 136 -16.47 -11.75 -12.15
C SER A 136 -16.13 -13.14 -12.71
N ASN A 137 -15.15 -13.82 -12.12
CA ASN A 137 -14.89 -15.19 -12.48
C ASN A 137 -16.11 -16.02 -12.09
N LYS A 138 -16.80 -16.57 -13.10
CA LYS A 138 -17.48 -17.86 -12.93
C LYS A 138 -16.37 -18.85 -12.54
N LEU A 139 -16.12 -18.99 -11.24
CA LEU A 139 -15.35 -20.09 -10.67
C LEU A 139 -16.12 -21.40 -10.91
N SER A 140 -16.11 -21.85 -12.18
CA SER A 140 -16.65 -23.10 -12.69
C SER A 140 -16.43 -23.08 -14.20
N ASN A 141 -15.29 -23.60 -14.69
CA ASN A 141 -15.21 -24.39 -15.94
C ASN A 141 -13.81 -24.80 -16.43
N ASN A 142 -12.72 -24.59 -15.68
CA ASN A 142 -11.41 -25.14 -16.09
C ASN A 142 -11.13 -26.58 -15.63
N TYR A 143 -12.12 -27.28 -15.06
CA TYR A 143 -12.12 -28.75 -14.99
C TYR A 143 -13.09 -29.32 -16.03
N ARG A 144 -12.75 -29.17 -17.31
CA ARG A 144 -13.40 -29.93 -18.39
C ARG A 144 -12.52 -31.13 -18.75
N SER A 145 -12.70 -32.23 -18.02
CA SER A 145 -12.45 -33.56 -18.58
C SER A 145 -13.60 -34.51 -18.23
N LYS A 146 -14.39 -34.77 -19.29
CA LYS A 146 -15.19 -35.96 -19.60
C LYS A 146 -16.56 -36.19 -18.91
N ARG A 147 -17.56 -35.72 -19.66
CA ARG A 147 -18.75 -36.43 -20.23
C ARG A 147 -20.06 -36.53 -19.43
N ASN A 148 -21.08 -36.04 -20.16
CA ASN A 148 -22.46 -36.55 -20.34
C ASN A 148 -23.47 -36.42 -19.21
N ALA A 149 -24.21 -35.31 -19.20
CA ALA A 149 -25.66 -35.32 -19.00
C ALA A 149 -26.28 -34.05 -19.62
N THR A 150 -27.31 -34.27 -20.44
CA THR A 150 -28.15 -33.29 -21.13
C THR A 150 -29.22 -32.67 -20.20
N LEU A 151 -29.72 -31.48 -20.60
CA LEU A 151 -30.99 -30.77 -20.23
C LEU A 151 -30.84 -29.54 -19.29
N PRO A 152 -31.79 -28.58 -19.27
CA PRO A 152 -32.17 -27.65 -20.34
C PRO A 152 -32.18 -26.15 -19.89
N VAL A 153 -32.65 -25.30 -20.80
CA VAL A 153 -32.66 -23.81 -20.87
C VAL A 153 -33.61 -23.09 -19.88
N GLY A 154 -33.25 -21.82 -19.52
CA GLY A 154 -34.12 -20.76 -18.96
C GLY A 154 -33.84 -20.45 -17.47
N VAL A 155 -33.48 -19.25 -16.99
CA VAL A 155 -34.11 -17.93 -17.15
C VAL A 155 -33.07 -16.82 -16.94
N ALA A 156 -33.15 -15.77 -17.76
CA ALA A 156 -32.30 -14.59 -17.76
C ALA A 156 -32.84 -13.45 -16.87
N HIS A 157 -31.89 -12.61 -16.44
CA HIS A 157 -31.98 -11.13 -16.32
C HIS A 157 -33.21 -10.53 -15.64
N ASN A 158 -33.02 -10.01 -14.43
CA ASN A 158 -33.45 -8.68 -13.97
C ASN A 158 -33.05 -8.51 -12.50
N ILE A 159 -32.33 -7.43 -12.16
CA ILE A 159 -32.27 -6.67 -10.88
C ILE A 159 -30.96 -5.86 -10.92
N ILE A 160 -30.95 -4.80 -11.74
CA ILE A 160 -30.06 -3.64 -11.57
C ILE A 160 -30.93 -2.45 -11.97
N ASN A 161 -31.67 -1.87 -11.02
CA ASN A 161 -32.32 -0.54 -11.16
C ASN A 161 -32.92 0.03 -9.86
N SER A 162 -32.54 -0.44 -8.67
CA SER A 162 -33.15 0.04 -7.41
C SER A 162 -32.24 0.86 -6.49
N THR A 163 -31.04 1.26 -6.92
CA THR A 163 -30.09 2.02 -6.09
C THR A 163 -29.73 3.41 -6.62
N LEU A 164 -30.30 3.86 -7.75
CA LEU A 164 -29.98 5.18 -8.34
C LEU A 164 -31.15 6.20 -8.36
N THR A 165 -32.28 5.92 -7.69
CA THR A 165 -33.46 6.82 -7.69
C THR A 165 -33.89 7.33 -6.31
N LYS A 166 -33.06 7.18 -5.26
CA LYS A 166 -33.39 7.65 -3.90
C LYS A 166 -32.66 8.92 -3.42
N PHE A 167 -31.90 9.60 -4.29
CA PHE A 167 -31.23 10.86 -3.96
C PHE A 167 -31.46 11.97 -4.99
N SER A 168 -32.70 12.13 -5.43
CA SER A 168 -33.16 13.38 -6.02
C SER A 168 -34.56 13.69 -5.52
N ASN A 169 -34.70 14.83 -4.86
CA ASN A 169 -35.91 15.43 -4.28
C ASN A 169 -36.25 14.96 -2.86
N GLN A 170 -35.86 15.78 -1.86
CA GLN A 170 -36.85 16.29 -0.90
C GLN A 170 -36.28 17.44 -0.07
N SER A 171 -36.90 18.60 -0.27
CA SER A 171 -36.90 19.78 0.59
C SER A 171 -37.74 19.53 1.86
N ILE A 172 -37.19 19.98 3.00
CA ILE A 172 -37.79 20.39 4.29
C ILE A 172 -39.31 20.12 4.50
N ALA A 173 -39.64 19.25 5.48
CA ALA A 173 -40.65 19.48 6.54
C ALA A 173 -40.80 18.29 7.51
N GLY A 174 -40.73 18.57 8.82
CA GLY A 174 -41.58 18.00 9.89
C GLY A 174 -41.47 16.50 10.31
N ASN A 175 -40.91 16.28 11.51
CA ASN A 175 -41.18 15.21 12.50
C ASN A 175 -41.75 13.84 12.06
N LYS A 176 -40.93 12.78 12.25
CA LYS A 176 -41.17 11.64 13.18
C LYS A 176 -40.01 10.64 13.09
N GLU A 177 -39.47 10.26 14.25
CA GLU A 177 -38.47 9.22 14.39
C GLU A 177 -38.98 7.88 13.85
N GLN A 178 -38.34 7.38 12.79
CA GLN A 178 -38.39 5.96 12.41
C GLN A 178 -36.97 5.42 12.36
N LYS A 179 -36.64 4.57 13.35
CA LYS A 179 -35.46 3.69 13.32
C LYS A 179 -35.61 2.72 12.14
N SER A 180 -35.04 3.06 10.98
CA SER A 180 -34.85 2.11 9.90
C SER A 180 -33.54 1.36 10.12
N SER A 181 -33.61 0.18 10.74
CA SER A 181 -32.53 -0.80 10.75
C SER A 181 -32.30 -1.29 9.32
N ILE A 182 -31.18 -0.91 8.71
CA ILE A 182 -30.72 -1.49 7.45
C ILE A 182 -30.23 -2.89 7.77
N SER A 183 -31.08 -3.88 7.52
CA SER A 183 -30.70 -5.29 7.47
C SER A 183 -29.82 -5.48 6.23
N PHE A 184 -28.55 -5.83 6.46
CA PHE A 184 -27.75 -6.50 5.44
C PHE A 184 -28.47 -7.79 5.08
N LYS A 185 -29.10 -7.86 3.90
CA LYS A 185 -29.54 -9.14 3.36
C LYS A 185 -28.29 -9.99 3.19
N SER A 186 -28.29 -11.15 3.84
CA SER A 186 -27.23 -12.14 3.72
C SER A 186 -26.93 -12.39 2.24
N MET A 187 -25.67 -12.22 1.84
CA MET A 187 -25.20 -12.82 0.60
C MET A 187 -25.42 -14.32 0.76
N GLN A 188 -26.28 -14.90 -0.08
CA GLN A 188 -26.41 -16.35 -0.11
C GLN A 188 -25.04 -16.94 -0.46
N PRO A 189 -24.55 -17.94 0.27
CA PRO A 189 -23.29 -18.58 -0.05
C PRO A 189 -23.40 -19.15 -1.47
N ILE A 190 -22.43 -18.81 -2.31
CA ILE A 190 -22.23 -19.48 -3.59
C ILE A 190 -22.06 -20.97 -3.25
N SER A 191 -23.03 -21.80 -3.63
CA SER A 191 -22.99 -23.23 -3.37
C SER A 191 -21.92 -23.85 -4.27
N TYR A 192 -20.69 -23.89 -3.76
CA TYR A 192 -19.59 -24.63 -4.37
C TYR A 192 -19.80 -26.13 -4.10
N SER A 193 -19.75 -26.93 -5.17
CA SER A 193 -19.86 -28.38 -5.10
C SER A 193 -18.80 -28.97 -4.16
N SER A 194 -19.25 -29.68 -3.12
CA SER A 194 -18.46 -30.50 -2.18
C SER A 194 -17.44 -29.76 -1.30
N GLN A 195 -17.82 -28.65 -0.67
CA GLN A 195 -17.06 -28.12 0.47
C GLN A 195 -17.31 -28.97 1.73
N ASN A 196 -16.24 -29.56 2.27
CA ASN A 196 -16.24 -30.27 3.55
C ASN A 196 -15.99 -29.33 4.75
N ILE A 197 -16.10 -28.02 4.54
CA ILE A 197 -16.01 -27.01 5.60
C ILE A 197 -17.05 -25.92 5.36
N ARG A 198 -17.47 -25.22 6.41
CA ARG A 198 -18.35 -24.04 6.33
C ARG A 198 -18.23 -23.15 7.55
N LEU A 199 -18.71 -21.92 7.41
CA LEU A 199 -18.88 -20.97 8.50
C LEU A 199 -20.36 -20.82 8.85
N SER A 200 -20.66 -20.66 10.13
CA SER A 200 -22.05 -20.57 10.60
C SER A 200 -22.79 -19.31 10.13
N ASN A 201 -22.08 -18.24 9.74
CA ASN A 201 -22.67 -16.96 9.36
C ASN A 201 -22.00 -16.33 8.13
N GLY A 202 -22.26 -16.87 6.94
CA GLY A 202 -21.77 -16.30 5.68
C GLY A 202 -20.26 -16.41 5.55
N THR A 203 -19.54 -15.29 5.61
CA THR A 203 -18.07 -15.25 5.54
C THR A 203 -17.40 -15.22 6.91
N GLU A 204 -18.16 -15.36 7.99
CA GLU A 204 -17.64 -15.39 9.36
C GLU A 204 -18.44 -16.36 10.26
N GLY A 205 -17.90 -16.70 11.41
CA GLY A 205 -18.59 -17.47 12.45
C GLY A 205 -17.88 -18.75 12.81
N LEU A 206 -18.63 -19.68 13.42
CA LEU A 206 -18.12 -20.96 13.89
C LEU A 206 -17.60 -21.80 12.70
N LEU A 207 -16.37 -22.29 12.82
CA LEU A 207 -15.76 -23.15 11.83
C LEU A 207 -16.24 -24.59 12.01
N GLU A 208 -17.02 -25.06 11.04
CA GLU A 208 -17.54 -26.43 10.99
C GLU A 208 -16.86 -27.21 9.87
N VAL A 209 -16.51 -28.46 10.15
CA VAL A 209 -15.91 -29.41 9.21
C VAL A 209 -16.78 -30.65 9.06
N LYS A 210 -16.74 -31.26 7.87
CA LYS A 210 -17.43 -32.51 7.55
C LYS A 210 -16.42 -33.64 7.44
N ILE A 211 -16.52 -34.63 8.33
CA ILE A 211 -15.73 -35.86 8.28
C ILE A 211 -16.68 -37.04 8.13
N GLY A 212 -16.53 -37.79 7.04
CA GLY A 212 -17.52 -38.77 6.63
C GLY A 212 -18.87 -38.10 6.34
N ASN A 213 -19.91 -38.49 7.09
CA ASN A 213 -21.25 -37.93 6.95
C ASN A 213 -21.65 -36.96 8.07
N GLU A 214 -20.76 -36.68 9.01
CA GLU A 214 -21.04 -35.84 10.18
C GLU A 214 -20.39 -34.48 10.06
N TRP A 215 -21.10 -33.46 10.53
CA TRP A 215 -20.59 -32.10 10.66
C TRP A 215 -20.32 -31.80 12.13
N GLY A 216 -19.15 -31.26 12.41
CA GLY A 216 -18.78 -30.86 13.76
C GLY A 216 -17.72 -29.78 13.77
N THR A 217 -17.21 -29.46 14.96
CA THR A 217 -16.41 -28.27 15.20
C THR A 217 -14.92 -28.60 15.33
N VAL A 218 -14.11 -27.55 15.30
CA VAL A 218 -12.65 -27.63 15.46
C VAL A 218 -12.26 -27.04 16.82
N CYS A 219 -11.46 -27.77 17.60
CA CYS A 219 -10.87 -27.26 18.82
C CYS A 219 -9.86 -26.15 18.52
N GLY A 220 -9.90 -25.07 19.29
CA GLY A 220 -8.92 -23.99 19.22
C GLY A 220 -7.54 -24.32 19.78
N TYR A 221 -7.31 -25.56 20.23
CA TYR A 221 -6.02 -26.00 20.73
C TYR A 221 -5.02 -26.13 19.57
N ASN A 222 -3.95 -25.35 19.63
CA ASN A 222 -2.94 -25.15 18.57
C ASN A 222 -3.48 -24.66 17.21
N PHE A 223 -4.76 -24.27 17.14
CA PHE A 223 -5.32 -23.70 15.92
C PHE A 223 -4.79 -22.28 15.72
N ASP A 224 -4.01 -22.09 14.67
CA ASP A 224 -3.31 -20.85 14.37
C ASP A 224 -3.79 -20.17 13.07
N ILE A 225 -3.04 -19.14 12.65
CA ILE A 225 -3.35 -18.33 11.48
C ILE A 225 -3.14 -19.08 10.16
N GLU A 226 -2.27 -20.09 10.12
CA GLU A 226 -2.06 -20.93 8.93
C GLU A 226 -3.26 -21.85 8.71
N ASP A 227 -3.79 -22.45 9.78
CA ASP A 227 -5.01 -23.27 9.70
C ASP A 227 -6.21 -22.44 9.22
N ALA A 228 -6.36 -21.24 9.77
CA ALA A 228 -7.41 -20.30 9.37
C ALA A 228 -7.27 -19.89 7.89
N SER A 229 -6.04 -19.67 7.43
CA SER A 229 -5.72 -19.34 6.03
C SER A 229 -6.18 -20.44 5.09
N VAL A 230 -5.85 -21.70 5.39
CA VAL A 230 -6.30 -22.86 4.61
C VAL A 230 -7.82 -22.96 4.61
N ALA A 231 -8.47 -22.73 5.76
CA ALA A 231 -9.93 -22.72 5.84
C ALA A 231 -10.58 -21.64 4.96
N CYS A 232 -10.10 -20.39 5.01
CA CYS A 232 -10.63 -19.33 4.17
C CYS A 232 -10.39 -19.59 2.68
N HIS A 233 -9.18 -20.04 2.30
CA HIS A 233 -8.88 -20.37 0.90
C HIS A 233 -9.72 -21.52 0.37
N GLN A 234 -9.96 -22.56 1.17
CA GLN A 234 -10.85 -23.67 0.81
C GLN A 234 -12.30 -23.20 0.64
N LEU A 235 -12.70 -22.11 1.30
CA LEU A 235 -13.99 -21.44 1.11
C LEU A 235 -14.05 -20.53 -0.14
N GLY A 236 -12.92 -20.33 -0.84
CA GLY A 236 -12.82 -19.35 -1.93
C GLY A 236 -12.77 -17.89 -1.42
N LEU A 237 -12.38 -17.70 -0.17
CA LEU A 237 -12.23 -16.42 0.51
C LEU A 237 -10.76 -16.22 0.89
N VAL A 238 -10.42 -15.06 1.44
CA VAL A 238 -9.07 -14.74 1.90
C VAL A 238 -9.05 -14.39 3.38
N LEU A 239 -7.92 -14.64 4.03
CA LEU A 239 -7.71 -14.35 5.45
C LEU A 239 -7.04 -12.98 5.63
N ASN A 240 -7.58 -12.13 6.51
CA ASN A 240 -6.91 -10.89 6.93
C ASN A 240 -6.26 -11.08 8.30
N GLU A 241 -4.95 -10.90 8.39
CA GLU A 241 -4.18 -11.15 9.62
C GLU A 241 -4.64 -10.31 10.81
N ARG A 242 -5.17 -9.10 10.55
CA ARG A 242 -5.58 -8.16 11.61
C ARG A 242 -6.90 -8.52 12.28
N ASP A 243 -7.73 -9.33 11.64
CA ASP A 243 -9.13 -9.51 12.04
C ASP A 243 -9.71 -10.86 11.57
N TRP A 244 -8.96 -11.94 11.79
CA TRP A 244 -9.41 -13.29 11.38
C TRP A 244 -10.05 -14.09 12.50
N ARG A 245 -9.64 -13.89 13.76
CA ARG A 245 -10.07 -14.72 14.88
C ARG A 245 -11.22 -14.03 15.62
N LEU A 246 -12.35 -14.73 15.71
CA LEU A 246 -13.51 -14.23 16.42
C LEU A 246 -13.45 -14.57 17.91
N GLU A 247 -13.97 -13.68 18.74
CA GLU A 247 -14.25 -13.98 20.13
C GLU A 247 -15.49 -14.87 20.25
N LYS A 248 -15.55 -15.68 21.32
CA LYS A 248 -16.66 -16.62 21.53
C LYS A 248 -18.02 -15.92 21.51
N SER A 249 -18.10 -14.69 22.02
CA SER A 249 -19.31 -13.85 22.02
C SER A 249 -19.82 -13.51 20.62
N GLU A 250 -18.96 -13.47 19.59
CA GLU A 250 -19.31 -13.07 18.23
C GLU A 250 -19.91 -14.22 17.40
N PHE A 251 -19.56 -15.48 17.68
CA PHE A 251 -19.95 -16.62 16.85
C PHE A 251 -20.75 -17.71 17.57
N TRP A 252 -20.64 -17.80 18.90
CA TRP A 252 -21.24 -18.91 19.65
C TRP A 252 -22.73 -18.69 19.91
N ASN A 253 -23.53 -19.71 19.65
CA ASN A 253 -24.95 -19.76 20.00
C ASN A 253 -25.27 -21.18 20.50
N SER A 254 -26.13 -21.32 21.51
CA SER A 254 -26.56 -22.64 22.03
C SER A 254 -27.19 -23.54 20.95
N LYS A 255 -27.76 -22.93 19.90
CA LYS A 255 -28.31 -23.65 18.73
C LYS A 255 -27.25 -24.23 17.78
N ASN A 256 -26.00 -23.81 17.90
CA ASN A 256 -24.88 -24.23 17.04
C ASN A 256 -23.94 -25.22 17.76
N SER A 257 -24.31 -25.74 18.94
CA SER A 257 -23.52 -26.74 19.65
C SER A 257 -23.43 -28.02 18.83
N ARG A 258 -22.22 -28.41 18.46
CA ARG A 258 -21.93 -29.66 17.74
C ARG A 258 -20.85 -30.44 18.45
N ILE A 259 -20.72 -31.70 18.06
CA ILE A 259 -19.57 -32.51 18.47
C ILE A 259 -18.29 -31.96 17.83
N MET A 260 -17.19 -32.08 18.57
CA MET A 260 -15.88 -31.67 18.09
C MET A 260 -15.23 -32.81 17.30
N LEU A 261 -14.89 -32.57 16.04
CA LEU A 261 -14.35 -33.60 15.13
C LEU A 261 -12.83 -33.53 14.96
N LEU A 262 -12.25 -32.34 15.09
CA LEU A 262 -10.81 -32.09 14.93
C LEU A 262 -10.24 -31.33 16.12
N THR A 263 -9.01 -31.68 16.49
CA THR A 263 -8.19 -30.90 17.43
C THR A 263 -6.72 -30.94 17.00
N ASN A 264 -5.91 -30.02 17.53
CA ASN A 264 -4.48 -29.94 17.26
C ASN A 264 -4.17 -29.89 15.75
N VAL A 265 -4.96 -29.12 15.01
CA VAL A 265 -4.79 -28.94 13.57
C VAL A 265 -3.46 -28.23 13.31
N LYS A 266 -2.71 -28.73 12.32
CA LYS A 266 -1.39 -28.24 11.92
C LYS A 266 -1.29 -28.30 10.40
N CYS A 267 -1.97 -27.37 9.75
CA CYS A 267 -1.81 -27.16 8.32
C CYS A 267 -0.46 -26.53 8.00
N THR A 268 -0.06 -26.66 6.74
CA THR A 268 1.08 -25.98 6.13
C THR A 268 0.59 -25.08 5.00
N HIS A 269 1.43 -24.14 4.57
CA HIS A 269 1.16 -23.26 3.43
C HIS A 269 0.96 -23.99 2.08
N LEU A 270 1.17 -25.32 2.03
CA LEU A 270 0.94 -26.16 0.86
C LEU A 270 -0.43 -26.87 0.91
N ASP A 271 -1.08 -26.88 2.06
CA ASP A 271 -2.37 -27.52 2.23
C ASP A 271 -3.49 -26.68 1.62
N THR A 272 -4.46 -27.36 1.01
CA THR A 272 -5.63 -26.73 0.35
C THR A 272 -6.96 -27.23 0.91
N ASP A 273 -6.88 -28.15 1.88
CA ASP A 273 -8.04 -28.83 2.45
C ASP A 273 -7.79 -29.04 3.95
N LEU A 274 -8.45 -28.24 4.78
CA LEU A 274 -8.35 -28.25 6.24
C LEU A 274 -8.60 -29.66 6.82
N THR A 275 -9.49 -30.44 6.19
CA THR A 275 -9.85 -31.78 6.66
C THR A 275 -8.73 -32.81 6.48
N LYS A 276 -7.77 -32.52 5.60
CA LYS A 276 -6.63 -33.37 5.29
C LYS A 276 -5.34 -32.96 6.00
N CYS A 277 -5.30 -31.80 6.64
CA CYS A 277 -4.16 -31.38 7.45
C CYS A 277 -3.88 -32.39 8.57
N LYS A 278 -2.66 -32.34 9.09
CA LYS A 278 -2.30 -33.11 10.29
C LYS A 278 -3.16 -32.61 11.45
N ALA A 279 -3.93 -33.52 12.05
CA ALA A 279 -4.84 -33.22 13.15
C ALA A 279 -5.16 -34.53 13.90
N GLU A 280 -5.54 -34.41 15.16
CA GLU A 280 -6.14 -35.50 15.94
C GLU A 280 -7.63 -35.56 15.62
N ARG A 281 -8.17 -36.77 15.37
CA ARG A 281 -9.57 -36.96 14.94
C ARG A 281 -10.36 -37.81 15.92
N LEU A 282 -11.64 -37.47 16.08
CA LEU A 282 -12.55 -38.25 16.92
C LEU A 282 -12.73 -39.68 16.39
N SER A 283 -12.77 -39.84 15.06
CA SER A 283 -12.94 -41.14 14.39
C SER A 283 -11.77 -42.12 14.59
N SER A 284 -10.58 -41.63 14.94
CA SER A 284 -9.39 -42.45 15.20
C SER A 284 -9.17 -42.73 16.70
N ASN A 285 -10.09 -42.30 17.58
CA ASN A 285 -9.95 -42.35 19.04
C ASN A 285 -8.66 -41.67 19.54
N ASP A 286 -8.13 -40.68 18.81
CA ASP A 286 -6.90 -39.97 19.16
C ASP A 286 -7.09 -39.01 20.35
N PHE A 287 -8.33 -38.58 20.58
CA PHE A 287 -8.72 -37.73 21.70
C PHE A 287 -10.14 -38.06 22.18
N GLU A 288 -10.39 -37.92 23.48
CA GLU A 288 -11.74 -38.02 24.03
C GLU A 288 -12.52 -36.75 23.64
N GLY A 289 -13.52 -36.91 22.78
CA GLY A 289 -14.29 -35.89 22.06
C GLY A 289 -15.02 -34.80 22.85
N GLY A 290 -14.71 -34.60 24.13
CA GLY A 290 -15.44 -33.72 25.05
C GLY A 290 -14.64 -32.58 25.68
N TRP A 291 -13.29 -32.55 25.56
CA TRP A 291 -12.49 -31.54 26.26
C TRP A 291 -11.62 -30.69 25.31
N CYS A 292 -11.90 -29.39 25.25
CA CYS A 292 -11.11 -28.42 24.51
C CYS A 292 -10.85 -27.17 25.38
N PRO A 293 -9.64 -27.02 25.95
CA PRO A 293 -9.30 -25.90 26.84
C PRO A 293 -9.44 -24.52 26.20
N LYS A 294 -9.25 -24.42 24.88
CA LYS A 294 -9.32 -23.17 24.11
C LYS A 294 -10.70 -22.91 23.50
N GLY A 295 -11.67 -23.80 23.71
CA GLY A 295 -12.99 -23.74 23.09
C GLY A 295 -12.95 -23.94 21.58
N GLU A 296 -14.11 -23.84 20.94
CA GLU A 296 -14.23 -23.94 19.49
C GLU A 296 -13.66 -22.72 18.76
N VAL A 297 -13.38 -22.89 17.48
CA VAL A 297 -12.82 -21.86 16.63
C VAL A 297 -13.91 -21.12 15.86
N GLY A 298 -13.98 -19.80 16.03
CA GLY A 298 -14.66 -18.91 15.10
C GLY A 298 -13.65 -18.13 14.25
N ILE A 299 -13.89 -18.05 12.94
CA ILE A 299 -13.05 -17.27 12.03
C ILE A 299 -13.88 -16.30 11.17
N ARG A 300 -13.21 -15.26 10.67
CA ARG A 300 -13.71 -14.27 9.72
C ARG A 300 -12.84 -14.29 8.47
N CYS A 301 -13.47 -14.52 7.33
CA CYS A 301 -12.85 -14.51 6.01
C CYS A 301 -13.42 -13.35 5.18
N PHE A 302 -12.67 -12.93 4.17
CA PHE A 302 -12.99 -11.78 3.34
C PHE A 302 -13.13 -12.18 1.87
N PRO A 303 -13.94 -11.45 1.08
CA PRO A 303 -14.02 -11.70 -0.36
C PRO A 303 -12.66 -11.48 -1.02
N VAL A 304 -12.42 -12.21 -2.11
CA VAL A 304 -11.26 -11.98 -2.98
C VAL A 304 -11.30 -10.58 -3.59
N ALA A 305 -10.12 -10.04 -3.86
CA ALA A 305 -9.93 -8.73 -4.50
C ALA A 305 -8.75 -8.82 -5.47
N TRP A 306 -8.61 -7.80 -6.32
CA TRP A 306 -7.41 -7.61 -7.11
C TRP A 306 -6.41 -6.75 -6.32
N ALA A 307 -5.16 -6.61 -6.77
CA ALA A 307 -4.11 -6.02 -5.94
C ALA A 307 -4.22 -4.50 -5.77
N GLY A 308 -4.83 -3.80 -6.73
CA GLY A 308 -4.82 -2.34 -6.77
C GLY A 308 -3.76 -1.77 -7.72
N ILE A 309 -3.59 -0.45 -7.67
CA ILE A 309 -2.60 0.29 -8.44
C ILE A 309 -1.56 0.86 -7.50
N ARG A 310 -0.29 0.50 -7.73
CA ARG A 310 0.84 1.04 -6.99
C ARG A 310 1.70 1.91 -7.89
N PHE A 311 1.81 3.18 -7.51
CA PHE A 311 2.69 4.16 -8.11
C PHE A 311 4.01 4.17 -7.34
N GLY A 312 5.03 3.54 -7.91
CA GLY A 312 6.35 3.43 -7.30
C GLY A 312 7.14 4.75 -7.36
N MET A 313 8.34 4.75 -6.79
CA MET A 313 9.09 5.99 -6.58
C MET A 313 9.55 6.75 -7.82
N LEU A 314 9.70 6.09 -8.97
CA LEU A 314 10.10 6.73 -10.23
C LEU A 314 8.92 7.21 -11.06
N THR A 315 7.70 6.92 -10.60
CA THR A 315 6.48 7.32 -11.30
C THR A 315 6.51 8.82 -11.55
N GLN A 316 6.25 9.21 -12.78
CA GLN A 316 6.06 10.62 -13.11
C GLN A 316 4.71 11.11 -12.57
N GLU A 317 4.47 12.41 -12.62
CA GLU A 317 3.21 13.01 -12.15
C GLU A 317 1.95 12.23 -12.57
N VAL A 318 1.08 11.95 -11.59
CA VAL A 318 -0.15 11.15 -11.79
C VAL A 318 -1.38 12.03 -11.68
N ILE A 319 -2.20 12.05 -12.73
CA ILE A 319 -3.51 12.69 -12.71
C ILE A 319 -4.57 11.62 -12.97
N LEU A 320 -5.46 11.45 -12.00
CA LEU A 320 -6.60 10.54 -12.04
C LEU A 320 -7.88 11.36 -11.97
N GLU A 321 -8.71 11.25 -13.00
CA GLU A 321 -9.94 12.04 -13.13
C GLU A 321 -11.05 11.15 -13.68
N HIS A 322 -12.23 11.19 -13.06
CA HIS A 322 -13.37 10.33 -13.43
C HIS A 322 -13.01 8.84 -13.51
N ILE A 323 -12.38 8.32 -12.45
CA ILE A 323 -12.09 6.90 -12.31
C ILE A 323 -12.97 6.23 -11.26
N THR A 324 -13.27 4.95 -11.45
CA THR A 324 -13.92 4.09 -10.45
C THR A 324 -13.01 2.92 -10.10
N VAL A 325 -12.71 2.74 -8.82
CA VAL A 325 -11.89 1.65 -8.28
C VAL A 325 -12.72 0.87 -7.26
N GLU A 326 -12.93 -0.42 -7.53
CA GLU A 326 -13.75 -1.31 -6.69
C GLU A 326 -13.04 -2.65 -6.42
N LYS A 327 -13.22 -3.20 -5.21
CA LYS A 327 -12.74 -4.54 -4.81
C LYS A 327 -11.24 -4.76 -5.04
N ALA A 328 -10.42 -3.77 -4.67
CA ALA A 328 -8.97 -3.84 -4.72
C ALA A 328 -8.35 -4.02 -3.31
N GLY A 329 -7.05 -4.28 -3.27
CA GLY A 329 -6.21 -4.28 -2.07
C GLY A 329 -5.68 -5.64 -1.61
N LEU A 330 -5.80 -6.70 -2.42
CA LEU A 330 -5.20 -8.02 -2.14
C LEU A 330 -3.89 -8.20 -2.91
N ILE A 331 -2.75 -7.94 -2.30
CA ILE A 331 -1.44 -8.07 -2.97
C ILE A 331 -1.13 -9.54 -3.25
N ASP A 332 -1.21 -10.37 -2.20
CA ASP A 332 -1.03 -11.81 -2.29
C ASP A 332 -1.79 -12.51 -1.16
N TYR A 333 -2.72 -13.38 -1.54
CA TYR A 333 -3.51 -14.17 -0.61
C TYR A 333 -2.66 -15.20 0.15
N ARG A 334 -1.58 -15.71 -0.45
CA ARG A 334 -0.73 -16.75 0.16
C ARG A 334 0.07 -16.22 1.34
N THR A 335 0.57 -14.99 1.21
CA THR A 335 1.29 -14.28 2.26
C THR A 335 0.39 -13.38 3.09
N ARG A 336 -0.92 -13.34 2.78
CA ARG A 336 -1.93 -12.52 3.46
C ARG A 336 -1.57 -11.03 3.43
N GLN A 337 -0.93 -10.60 2.36
CA GLN A 337 -0.50 -9.21 2.17
C GLN A 337 -1.61 -8.38 1.55
N PHE A 338 -1.93 -7.27 2.21
CA PHE A 338 -2.94 -6.30 1.80
C PHE A 338 -2.29 -4.94 1.56
N GLY A 339 -2.90 -4.15 0.68
CA GLY A 339 -2.45 -2.80 0.37
C GLY A 339 -3.61 -1.89 -0.05
N PRO A 340 -3.41 -0.57 -0.03
CA PRO A 340 -4.41 0.38 -0.50
C PRO A 340 -4.82 0.12 -1.95
N ALA A 341 -6.06 0.48 -2.31
CA ALA A 341 -6.54 0.34 -3.68
C ALA A 341 -5.74 1.22 -4.66
N LEU A 342 -5.41 2.45 -4.22
CA LEU A 342 -4.46 3.34 -4.87
C LEU A 342 -3.32 3.65 -3.89
N GLN A 343 -2.12 3.16 -4.17
CA GLN A 343 -0.94 3.39 -3.34
C GLN A 343 0.05 4.30 -4.05
N PHE A 344 0.45 5.40 -3.40
CA PHE A 344 1.47 6.33 -3.86
C PHE A 344 2.72 6.21 -2.97
N ASP A 345 3.79 5.62 -3.52
CA ASP A 345 5.05 5.42 -2.80
C ASP A 345 5.83 6.73 -2.64
N PHE A 346 5.91 7.50 -3.74
CA PHE A 346 6.50 8.84 -3.80
C PHE A 346 6.03 9.50 -5.11
N ASN A 347 5.20 10.55 -5.06
CA ASN A 347 4.85 11.29 -6.28
C ASN A 347 4.19 12.65 -6.02
N ARG A 348 3.96 13.40 -7.10
CA ARG A 348 2.91 14.43 -7.22
C ARG A 348 1.68 13.77 -7.83
N PHE A 349 0.53 13.96 -7.20
CA PHE A 349 -0.71 13.37 -7.68
C PHE A 349 -1.91 14.32 -7.51
N ALA A 350 -2.84 14.20 -8.44
CA ALA A 350 -4.17 14.77 -8.31
C ALA A 350 -5.21 13.69 -8.55
N VAL A 351 -6.11 13.52 -7.59
CA VAL A 351 -7.29 12.65 -7.71
C VAL A 351 -8.53 13.54 -7.70
N ARG A 352 -9.30 13.54 -8.78
CA ARG A 352 -10.47 14.41 -8.97
C ARG A 352 -11.67 13.61 -9.46
N ASP A 353 -12.86 14.01 -9.04
CA ASP A 353 -14.15 13.49 -9.55
C ASP A 353 -14.23 11.96 -9.62
N SER A 354 -13.67 11.27 -8.62
CA SER A 354 -13.43 9.82 -8.67
C SER A 354 -14.22 9.07 -7.60
N ILE A 355 -14.38 7.76 -7.78
CA ILE A 355 -15.09 6.87 -6.87
C ILE A 355 -14.17 5.72 -6.47
N ILE A 356 -13.88 5.61 -5.18
CA ILE A 356 -13.01 4.57 -4.61
C ILE A 356 -13.80 3.87 -3.53
N THR A 357 -14.23 2.63 -3.78
CA THR A 357 -15.22 1.99 -2.92
C THR A 357 -15.03 0.49 -2.74
N SER A 358 -15.49 -0.02 -1.60
CA SER A 358 -15.59 -1.46 -1.35
C SER A 358 -14.26 -2.20 -1.49
N ASN A 359 -13.16 -1.57 -1.06
CA ASN A 359 -11.82 -2.15 -1.10
C ASN A 359 -11.51 -2.89 0.20
N ILE A 360 -10.68 -3.92 0.11
CA ILE A 360 -10.43 -4.83 1.24
C ILE A 360 -9.32 -4.37 2.19
N ASP A 361 -8.67 -3.25 1.86
CA ASP A 361 -7.83 -2.45 2.77
C ASP A 361 -8.30 -0.99 2.71
N SER A 362 -7.39 -0.04 2.54
CA SER A 362 -7.65 1.39 2.50
C SER A 362 -7.96 1.83 1.07
N GLY A 363 -8.76 2.89 0.92
CA GLY A 363 -9.05 3.44 -0.41
C GLY A 363 -7.80 4.03 -1.06
N ILE A 364 -7.22 5.05 -0.42
CA ILE A 364 -6.00 5.72 -0.89
C ILE A 364 -4.93 5.64 0.20
N GLY A 365 -3.72 5.22 -0.17
CA GLY A 365 -2.56 5.22 0.73
C GLY A 365 -1.40 6.02 0.16
N ILE A 366 -0.86 6.93 0.96
CA ILE A 366 0.18 7.87 0.53
C ILE A 366 1.38 7.76 1.48
N LEU A 367 2.47 7.21 0.96
CA LEU A 367 3.69 6.97 1.73
C LEU A 367 4.59 8.20 1.72
N TRP A 368 4.74 8.86 0.58
CA TRP A 368 5.47 10.10 0.47
C TRP A 368 4.97 10.97 -0.67
N ASN A 369 5.17 12.28 -0.53
CA ASN A 369 4.90 13.28 -1.53
C ASN A 369 6.13 14.17 -1.74
N ASP A 370 6.26 14.70 -2.95
CA ASP A 370 7.23 15.75 -3.23
C ASP A 370 6.67 17.12 -2.80
N VAL A 371 6.74 17.39 -1.48
CA VAL A 371 6.31 18.67 -0.90
C VAL A 371 7.24 19.84 -1.25
N ILE A 372 8.44 19.55 -1.78
CA ILE A 372 9.48 20.56 -2.01
C ILE A 372 9.32 21.23 -3.37
N SER A 373 8.89 20.47 -4.38
CA SER A 373 8.62 20.96 -5.74
C SER A 373 7.61 22.13 -5.75
N GLU A 374 7.57 22.89 -6.84
CA GLU A 374 7.00 24.25 -6.84
C GLU A 374 5.53 24.35 -6.35
N PRO A 375 5.22 25.35 -5.50
CA PRO A 375 3.95 25.45 -4.76
C PRO A 375 2.72 25.82 -5.62
N ASN A 376 2.88 26.23 -6.88
CA ASN A 376 1.77 26.60 -7.77
C ASN A 376 1.06 25.41 -8.43
N ASP A 377 1.39 24.18 -8.02
CA ASP A 377 0.87 22.98 -8.66
C ASP A 377 -0.38 22.49 -7.88
N ASP A 378 -1.54 22.49 -8.54
CA ASP A 378 -2.80 21.85 -8.11
C ASP A 378 -2.66 20.31 -7.94
N ARG A 379 -1.55 19.81 -7.39
CA ARG A 379 -1.02 18.46 -7.65
C ARG A 379 -0.52 17.70 -6.41
N LEU A 380 -1.07 18.03 -5.24
CA LEU A 380 -1.07 17.18 -4.04
C LEU A 380 -2.46 17.22 -3.43
N GLN A 381 -3.46 16.82 -4.22
CA GLN A 381 -4.85 17.03 -3.84
C GLN A 381 -5.77 15.86 -4.17
N ILE A 382 -6.77 15.71 -3.31
CA ILE A 382 -7.89 14.79 -3.47
C ILE A 382 -9.14 15.66 -3.38
N ILE A 383 -9.80 15.85 -4.52
CA ILE A 383 -10.93 16.79 -4.64
C ILE A 383 -12.13 16.09 -5.27
N ASP A 384 -13.34 16.46 -4.84
CA ASP A 384 -14.62 16.02 -5.42
C ASP A 384 -14.73 14.48 -5.53
N THR A 385 -14.11 13.75 -4.59
CA THR A 385 -13.93 12.30 -4.65
C THR A 385 -14.77 11.60 -3.59
N LYS A 386 -15.36 10.46 -3.96
CA LYS A 386 -16.15 9.60 -3.07
C LYS A 386 -15.31 8.41 -2.61
N ILE A 387 -15.09 8.28 -1.31
CA ILE A 387 -14.26 7.23 -0.70
C ILE A 387 -15.09 6.46 0.33
N ILE A 388 -15.67 5.34 -0.09
CA ILE A 388 -16.80 4.74 0.62
C ILE A 388 -16.62 3.23 0.85
N GLY A 389 -16.86 2.76 2.08
CA GLY A 389 -16.99 1.32 2.34
C GLY A 389 -15.69 0.54 2.28
N ASN A 390 -14.54 1.15 2.61
CA ASN A 390 -13.26 0.44 2.64
C ASN A 390 -13.05 -0.27 4.00
N LEU A 391 -12.49 -1.49 3.98
CA LEU A 391 -12.33 -2.33 5.18
C LEU A 391 -11.26 -1.83 6.16
N ASN A 392 -10.43 -0.88 5.75
CA ASN A 392 -9.49 -0.20 6.63
C ASN A 392 -9.80 1.31 6.71
N HIS A 393 -8.95 2.18 6.17
CA HIS A 393 -9.18 3.62 6.15
C HIS A 393 -9.74 4.10 4.80
N GLY A 394 -10.43 5.23 4.77
CA GLY A 394 -10.72 5.91 3.51
C GLY A 394 -9.43 6.40 2.85
N ILE A 395 -8.73 7.30 3.55
CA ILE A 395 -7.42 7.83 3.18
C ILE A 395 -6.43 7.56 4.32
N VAL A 396 -5.25 7.05 4.01
CA VAL A 396 -4.12 6.94 4.94
C VAL A 396 -2.89 7.63 4.37
N THR A 397 -2.20 8.44 5.16
CA THR A 397 -0.99 9.15 4.73
C THR A 397 0.07 9.21 5.83
N SER A 398 1.34 9.17 5.45
CA SER A 398 2.50 9.35 6.35
C SER A 398 3.27 10.65 6.12
N THR A 399 2.68 11.59 5.38
CA THR A 399 3.32 12.84 4.94
C THR A 399 2.34 14.02 4.97
N GLN A 400 2.90 15.23 5.06
CA GLN A 400 2.18 16.51 5.08
C GLN A 400 2.04 17.09 3.66
N GLY A 401 1.53 18.32 3.53
CA GLY A 401 1.47 19.06 2.26
C GLY A 401 0.31 18.67 1.35
N ILE A 402 -0.66 17.88 1.83
CA ILE A 402 -1.80 17.39 1.04
C ILE A 402 -3.04 18.25 1.31
N ARG A 403 -3.82 18.51 0.26
CA ARG A 403 -5.15 19.13 0.34
C ARG A 403 -6.25 18.12 0.04
N ILE A 404 -7.21 17.99 0.94
CA ILE A 404 -8.39 17.13 0.79
C ILE A 404 -9.63 18.02 0.86
N GLU A 405 -10.37 18.10 -0.24
CA GLU A 405 -11.46 19.06 -0.39
C GLU A 405 -12.70 18.46 -1.05
N ASN A 406 -13.89 18.87 -0.62
CA ASN A 406 -15.18 18.49 -1.22
C ASN A 406 -15.38 16.96 -1.38
N CYS A 407 -14.77 16.15 -0.52
CA CYS A 407 -14.86 14.70 -0.59
C CYS A 407 -15.98 14.16 0.32
N LEU A 408 -16.63 13.08 -0.15
CA LEU A 408 -17.53 12.26 0.66
C LEU A 408 -16.77 11.02 1.12
N ILE A 409 -16.50 10.92 2.42
CA ILE A 409 -15.74 9.84 3.03
C ILE A 409 -16.65 9.10 4.00
N ALA A 410 -17.16 7.94 3.61
CA ALA A 410 -18.24 7.28 4.35
C ALA A 410 -18.07 5.77 4.56
N ASP A 411 -18.60 5.25 5.66
CA ASP A 411 -18.64 3.82 6.00
C ASP A 411 -17.29 3.08 5.90
N ASN A 412 -16.17 3.78 6.14
CA ASN A 412 -14.86 3.14 6.23
C ASN A 412 -14.71 2.51 7.62
N LYS A 413 -14.29 1.23 7.67
CA LYS A 413 -14.37 0.41 8.90
C LYS A 413 -13.54 0.99 10.06
N VAL A 414 -12.34 1.51 9.78
CA VAL A 414 -11.42 2.01 10.82
C VAL A 414 -11.47 3.52 10.95
N SER A 415 -11.08 4.27 9.91
CA SER A 415 -11.16 5.74 9.91
C SER A 415 -11.51 6.27 8.54
N GLY A 416 -12.20 7.42 8.46
CA GLY A 416 -12.34 8.14 7.20
C GLY A 416 -10.99 8.65 6.70
N PHE A 417 -10.28 9.39 7.55
CA PHE A 417 -8.91 9.84 7.31
C PHE A 417 -7.96 9.38 8.44
N HIS A 418 -6.76 8.92 8.09
CA HIS A 418 -5.73 8.54 9.05
C HIS A 418 -4.34 9.09 8.69
N TYR A 419 -3.72 9.85 9.61
CA TYR A 419 -2.31 10.21 9.55
C TYR A 419 -1.46 9.26 10.40
N GLU A 420 -0.45 8.64 9.81
CA GLU A 420 0.50 7.72 10.45
C GLU A 420 1.93 8.05 10.03
N PRO A 421 2.70 8.82 10.81
CA PRO A 421 4.07 9.21 10.47
C PRO A 421 5.09 8.08 10.73
N ASN A 422 4.71 7.00 11.41
CA ASN A 422 5.61 5.88 11.67
C ASN A 422 5.87 5.09 10.38
N PHE A 423 7.13 4.92 10.04
CA PHE A 423 7.54 4.28 8.81
C PHE A 423 8.45 3.10 9.11
N SER A 424 7.96 1.90 8.81
CA SER A 424 8.66 0.69 9.16
C SER A 424 10.01 0.60 8.44
N ARG A 425 10.96 -0.07 9.08
CA ARG A 425 12.26 -0.35 8.46
C ARG A 425 12.11 -1.10 7.13
N GLU A 426 11.18 -2.05 7.05
CA GLU A 426 10.91 -2.82 5.83
C GLU A 426 10.42 -1.92 4.68
N ASN A 427 9.51 -0.99 4.96
CA ASN A 427 9.03 -0.03 3.96
C ASN A 427 10.16 0.90 3.49
N GLN A 428 11.03 1.35 4.41
CA GLN A 428 12.21 2.15 4.06
C GLN A 428 13.16 1.41 3.10
N GLU A 429 13.42 0.14 3.40
CA GLU A 429 14.26 -0.73 2.58
C GLU A 429 13.65 -0.98 1.20
N GLU A 430 12.35 -1.24 1.15
CA GLU A 430 11.63 -1.47 -0.09
C GLU A 430 11.72 -0.24 -1.00
N LEU A 431 11.40 0.95 -0.48
CA LEU A 431 11.53 2.22 -1.21
C LEU A 431 12.95 2.39 -1.78
N ALA A 432 13.97 2.27 -0.93
CA ALA A 432 15.35 2.42 -1.38
C ALA A 432 15.74 1.41 -2.47
N SER A 433 15.24 0.18 -2.40
CA SER A 433 15.57 -0.87 -3.36
C SER A 433 15.14 -0.55 -4.80
N TRP A 434 14.00 0.14 -4.98
CA TRP A 434 13.48 0.49 -6.31
C TRP A 434 14.32 1.53 -7.04
N ILE A 435 14.93 2.44 -6.28
CA ILE A 435 15.82 3.48 -6.79
C ILE A 435 17.16 2.88 -7.22
N VAL A 436 17.71 1.96 -6.42
CA VAL A 436 19.07 1.44 -6.59
C VAL A 436 19.17 0.41 -7.71
N LYS A 437 18.10 -0.33 -8.00
CA LYS A 437 18.09 -1.39 -9.03
C LYS A 437 18.02 -0.89 -10.48
N GLN A 438 17.97 0.42 -10.72
CA GLN A 438 17.90 0.96 -12.08
C GLN A 438 19.23 0.75 -12.82
N PRO A 439 19.20 0.28 -14.09
CA PRO A 439 20.41 0.11 -14.88
C PRO A 439 21.13 1.46 -15.06
N ILE A 440 22.40 1.49 -14.65
CA ILE A 440 23.30 2.67 -14.62
C ILE A 440 23.39 3.39 -15.98
N HIS A 441 23.03 2.72 -17.07
CA HIS A 441 23.13 3.24 -18.44
C HIS A 441 21.98 4.17 -18.88
N ASN A 442 20.94 4.36 -18.07
CA ASN A 442 19.89 5.31 -18.43
C ASN A 442 20.32 6.74 -18.06
N ARG A 443 20.87 7.50 -19.02
CA ARG A 443 21.29 8.91 -18.83
C ARG A 443 20.18 9.86 -18.30
N LYS A 444 18.94 9.37 -18.16
CA LYS A 444 17.78 10.07 -17.59
C LYS A 444 17.53 9.79 -16.10
N THR A 445 18.11 8.76 -15.49
CA THR A 445 17.93 8.47 -14.07
C THR A 445 18.95 9.23 -13.24
N SER A 446 18.47 10.18 -12.42
CA SER A 446 19.30 11.05 -11.59
C SER A 446 19.61 10.42 -10.23
N VAL A 447 20.11 9.18 -10.23
CA VAL A 447 20.46 8.43 -9.03
C VAL A 447 21.99 8.38 -8.91
N PHE A 448 22.51 8.86 -7.78
CA PHE A 448 23.92 8.84 -7.43
C PHE A 448 24.11 7.91 -6.24
N ILE A 449 24.88 6.84 -6.45
CA ILE A 449 25.19 5.87 -5.41
C ILE A 449 26.54 6.26 -4.82
N ILE A 450 26.57 6.60 -3.54
CA ILE A 450 27.80 6.77 -2.78
C ILE A 450 28.20 5.39 -2.27
N VAL A 451 29.21 4.78 -2.88
CA VAL A 451 29.83 3.57 -2.34
C VAL A 451 31.13 3.97 -1.65
N PRO A 452 31.20 3.92 -0.31
CA PRO A 452 32.42 4.18 0.45
C PRO A 452 33.61 3.39 -0.09
N GLY A 453 34.72 4.08 -0.37
CA GLY A 453 35.95 3.50 -0.93
C GLY A 453 35.98 3.35 -2.46
N GLU A 454 34.83 3.31 -3.14
CA GLU A 454 34.77 3.19 -4.61
C GLU A 454 34.44 4.53 -5.29
N THR A 455 33.59 5.34 -4.66
CA THR A 455 33.23 6.67 -5.18
C THR A 455 34.32 7.67 -4.81
N ALA A 456 34.87 8.38 -5.80
CA ALA A 456 35.86 9.42 -5.54
C ALA A 456 35.27 10.54 -4.66
N SER A 457 35.98 10.92 -3.60
CA SER A 457 35.63 12.10 -2.79
C SER A 457 35.79 13.39 -3.60
N ASP A 458 35.14 14.47 -3.14
CA ASP A 458 35.19 15.83 -3.70
C ASP A 458 34.56 15.96 -5.10
N GLN A 459 33.65 15.05 -5.42
CA GLN A 459 32.82 15.17 -6.61
C GLN A 459 31.85 16.34 -6.51
N SER A 460 31.48 16.89 -7.67
CA SER A 460 30.42 17.89 -7.76
C SER A 460 29.25 17.37 -8.59
N ILE A 461 28.03 17.47 -8.07
CA ILE A 461 26.79 17.13 -8.77
C ILE A 461 26.04 18.41 -9.09
N TYR A 462 25.57 18.51 -10.33
CA TYR A 462 24.80 19.65 -10.82
C TYR A 462 23.32 19.32 -10.95
N LEU A 463 22.46 20.17 -10.38
CA LEU A 463 21.00 20.03 -10.41
C LEU A 463 20.31 20.79 -11.56
N GLY A 464 21.03 21.57 -12.37
CA GLY A 464 20.48 22.73 -13.11
C GLY A 464 19.58 22.51 -14.33
N ASP A 465 18.79 21.44 -14.38
CA ASP A 465 17.60 21.37 -15.24
C ASP A 465 16.35 21.42 -14.35
N ILE A 466 15.34 22.22 -14.72
CA ILE A 466 14.06 22.27 -13.98
C ILE A 466 13.46 20.86 -13.97
N GLY A 467 13.35 20.25 -12.79
CA GLY A 467 12.78 18.91 -12.62
C GLY A 467 13.78 17.76 -12.47
N ARG A 468 15.10 18.02 -12.35
CA ARG A 468 16.09 16.95 -12.08
C ARG A 468 16.14 16.62 -10.58
N GLN A 469 15.47 15.54 -10.18
CA GLN A 469 15.52 14.96 -8.83
C GLN A 469 16.80 14.14 -8.65
N VAL A 470 17.73 14.54 -7.78
CA VAL A 470 18.96 13.79 -7.52
C VAL A 470 18.82 12.96 -6.24
N TYR A 471 18.90 11.64 -6.39
CA TYR A 471 18.95 10.72 -5.27
C TYR A 471 20.39 10.44 -4.88
N VAL A 472 20.69 10.48 -3.59
CA VAL A 472 21.97 10.07 -3.02
C VAL A 472 21.73 8.87 -2.12
N TYR A 473 22.34 7.74 -2.48
CA TYR A 473 22.17 6.47 -1.75
C TYR A 473 23.49 5.97 -1.15
N VAL A 474 23.49 5.64 0.13
CA VAL A 474 24.59 4.94 0.81
C VAL A 474 24.19 3.47 1.00
N PRO A 475 24.94 2.50 0.44
CA PRO A 475 24.62 1.09 0.52
C PRO A 475 24.73 0.55 1.94
N ARG A 476 24.15 -0.62 2.17
CA ARG A 476 24.23 -1.30 3.45
C ARG A 476 25.62 -1.83 3.74
N ARG A 477 25.99 -1.78 5.02
CA ARG A 477 27.28 -2.22 5.55
C ARG A 477 28.44 -1.68 4.71
N PRO A 478 28.53 -0.35 4.55
CA PRO A 478 29.61 0.21 3.76
C PRO A 478 30.96 -0.12 4.41
N THR A 479 32.00 -0.21 3.58
CA THR A 479 33.36 -0.43 4.06
C THR A 479 33.83 0.77 4.88
N PRO A 480 34.46 0.57 6.06
CA PRO A 480 35.00 1.66 6.85
C PRO A 480 36.01 2.51 6.07
N MET A 481 35.83 3.83 6.08
CA MET A 481 36.72 4.79 5.45
C MET A 481 37.64 5.44 6.49
N SER A 482 38.90 5.66 6.11
CA SER A 482 39.89 6.38 6.94
C SER A 482 39.74 7.91 6.91
N LYS A 483 38.99 8.43 5.93
CA LYS A 483 38.72 9.86 5.75
C LYS A 483 37.23 10.10 5.44
N PRO A 484 36.69 11.27 5.80
CA PRO A 484 35.34 11.66 5.39
C PRO A 484 35.23 11.75 3.86
N PHE A 485 34.07 11.39 3.34
CA PHE A 485 33.67 11.57 1.95
C PHE A 485 32.97 12.92 1.80
N HIS A 486 33.41 13.74 0.84
CA HIS A 486 32.78 15.03 0.54
C HIS A 486 32.12 15.03 -0.84
N LEU A 487 30.94 15.63 -0.93
CA LEU A 487 30.16 15.75 -2.17
C LEU A 487 29.53 17.14 -2.27
N LEU A 488 29.93 17.90 -3.29
CA LEU A 488 29.41 19.23 -3.54
C LEU A 488 28.15 19.15 -4.43
N ILE A 489 27.01 19.51 -3.87
CA ILE A 489 25.74 19.64 -4.59
C ILE A 489 25.57 21.09 -5.01
N ARG A 490 25.40 21.33 -6.31
CA ARG A 490 25.29 22.68 -6.89
C ARG A 490 24.10 22.81 -7.83
N THR A 491 23.49 23.99 -7.85
CA THR A 491 22.43 24.39 -8.79
C THR A 491 22.79 25.73 -9.44
N ASP A 492 21.96 26.23 -10.36
CA ASP A 492 22.18 27.54 -10.99
C ASP A 492 22.25 28.66 -9.92
N PRO A 493 23.12 29.66 -10.09
CA PRO A 493 23.08 30.87 -9.27
C PRO A 493 21.68 31.50 -9.29
N GLY A 494 21.12 31.79 -8.12
CA GLY A 494 19.72 32.23 -8.01
C GLY A 494 18.71 31.07 -8.13
N LYS A 495 19.10 29.84 -7.83
CA LYS A 495 18.20 28.74 -7.44
C LYS A 495 18.55 28.28 -6.02
N ARG A 496 17.62 27.57 -5.40
CA ARG A 496 17.73 26.97 -4.07
C ARG A 496 17.80 25.46 -4.17
N ILE A 497 18.22 24.81 -3.09
CA ILE A 497 18.34 23.35 -3.02
C ILE A 497 17.35 22.82 -1.99
N GLY A 498 16.34 22.12 -2.46
CA GLY A 498 15.47 21.32 -1.61
C GLY A 498 16.14 20.03 -1.15
N VAL A 499 15.95 19.66 0.11
CA VAL A 499 16.54 18.46 0.69
C VAL A 499 15.50 17.65 1.45
N MET A 500 15.46 16.34 1.19
CA MET A 500 14.57 15.40 1.82
C MET A 500 15.30 14.13 2.27
N ALA A 501 15.01 13.67 3.49
CA ALA A 501 15.48 12.39 4.01
C ALA A 501 14.38 11.33 3.85
N ILE A 502 14.53 10.45 2.85
CA ILE A 502 13.52 9.44 2.51
C ILE A 502 13.70 8.19 3.37
N SER A 503 14.95 7.75 3.54
CA SER A 503 15.32 6.58 4.33
C SER A 503 16.57 6.92 5.14
N PRO A 504 16.46 7.45 6.37
CA PRO A 504 17.60 7.91 7.15
C PRO A 504 18.23 6.78 7.98
N ILE A 505 18.31 5.54 7.48
CA ILE A 505 18.59 4.38 8.34
C ILE A 505 19.97 4.47 9.00
N PHE A 506 19.95 4.76 10.29
CA PHE A 506 21.03 4.61 11.25
C PHE A 506 20.47 3.82 12.42
N LEU A 507 21.03 2.66 12.74
CA LEU A 507 20.70 2.00 14.00
C LEU A 507 21.35 2.78 15.15
N THR A 508 20.78 2.68 16.35
CA THR A 508 21.30 3.36 17.56
C THR A 508 22.77 3.04 17.86
N ARG A 509 23.28 1.90 17.38
CA ARG A 509 24.68 1.46 17.50
C ARG A 509 25.58 1.85 16.34
N SER A 510 25.06 2.47 15.27
CA SER A 510 25.88 2.89 14.12
C SER A 510 26.81 4.03 14.54
N SER A 511 28.05 4.03 14.05
CA SER A 511 29.01 5.13 14.25
C SER A 511 28.99 6.19 13.14
N GLU A 512 28.14 6.02 12.12
CA GLU A 512 28.15 6.87 10.94
C GLU A 512 27.70 8.31 11.23
N SER A 513 28.27 9.27 10.52
CA SER A 513 27.82 10.65 10.52
C SER A 513 27.57 11.11 9.09
N LEU A 514 26.44 11.78 8.88
CA LEU A 514 26.12 12.42 7.60
C LEU A 514 25.67 13.84 7.88
N ARG A 515 26.45 14.79 7.37
CA ARG A 515 26.27 16.23 7.60
C ARG A 515 26.07 16.96 6.29
N LEU A 516 25.18 17.94 6.32
CA LEU A 516 24.97 18.89 5.24
C LEU A 516 25.35 20.28 5.72
N TYR A 517 26.12 21.03 4.96
CA TYR A 517 26.55 22.37 5.35
C TYR A 517 26.88 23.29 4.19
N SER A 518 26.89 24.59 4.45
CA SER A 518 27.31 25.59 3.47
C SER A 518 28.83 25.59 3.29
N PRO A 519 29.35 25.49 2.05
CA PRO A 519 30.79 25.59 1.79
C PRO A 519 31.32 27.03 1.83
N LEU A 520 30.46 28.04 2.02
CA LEU A 520 30.78 29.47 1.86
C LEU A 520 30.79 30.26 3.18
N ILE A 521 30.67 29.60 4.33
CA ILE A 521 30.47 30.28 5.62
C ILE A 521 31.69 30.18 6.51
N ASP A 522 32.09 31.31 7.09
CA ASP A 522 33.15 31.42 8.11
C ASP A 522 32.85 30.53 9.33
N SER A 523 33.89 30.02 9.98
CA SER A 523 33.83 29.09 11.13
C SER A 523 32.89 29.54 12.27
N ILE A 524 32.65 30.85 12.41
CA ILE A 524 31.79 31.46 13.43
C ILE A 524 30.29 31.23 13.16
N HIS A 525 29.89 31.16 11.89
CA HIS A 525 28.48 30.99 11.46
C HIS A 525 28.19 29.57 10.94
N ALA A 526 29.23 28.76 10.72
CA ALA A 526 29.13 27.40 10.17
C ALA A 526 28.19 26.50 11.00
N SER A 527 28.24 26.60 12.34
CA SER A 527 27.39 25.79 13.22
C SER A 527 25.89 26.06 13.08
N LYS A 528 25.47 27.23 12.56
CA LYS A 528 24.06 27.59 12.33
C LYS A 528 23.51 27.05 11.01
N MET A 529 24.35 26.64 10.07
CA MET A 529 23.96 26.09 8.76
C MET A 529 24.63 24.73 8.54
N MET A 530 24.55 23.90 9.58
CA MET A 530 24.98 22.51 9.60
C MET A 530 23.80 21.64 10.06
N TRP A 531 23.45 20.65 9.25
CA TRP A 531 22.42 19.67 9.57
C TRP A 531 23.06 18.29 9.67
N ASP A 532 23.09 17.72 10.87
CA ASP A 532 23.48 16.33 11.09
C ASP A 532 22.21 15.48 10.97
N ILE A 533 22.13 14.63 9.97
CA ILE A 533 20.93 13.82 9.70
C ILE A 533 20.54 13.00 10.91
N ARG A 534 21.48 12.51 11.71
CA ARG A 534 21.16 11.72 12.91
C ARG A 534 20.45 12.53 13.99
N ARG A 535 20.75 13.83 14.09
CA ARG A 535 20.27 14.70 15.16
C ARG A 535 19.10 15.59 14.72
N ASN A 536 19.08 15.98 13.46
CA ASN A 536 18.19 17.00 12.90
C ASN A 536 17.10 16.42 11.98
N LEU A 537 16.65 15.17 12.19
CA LEU A 537 15.63 14.53 11.33
C LEU A 537 14.33 15.33 11.22
N THR A 538 13.94 16.03 12.28
CA THR A 538 12.71 16.85 12.30
C THR A 538 12.81 18.09 11.42
N THR A 539 14.01 18.48 11.00
CA THR A 539 14.21 19.61 10.08
C THR A 539 13.88 19.23 8.64
N PHE A 540 13.86 17.95 8.28
CA PHE A 540 13.54 17.52 6.93
C PHE A 540 12.03 17.37 6.73
N PRO A 541 11.51 17.68 5.53
CA PRO A 541 12.18 18.32 4.41
C PRO A 541 12.43 19.81 4.65
N PHE A 542 13.50 20.36 4.07
CA PHE A 542 13.77 21.79 4.10
C PHE A 542 14.30 22.33 2.77
N ILE A 543 14.20 23.65 2.59
CA ILE A 543 14.77 24.36 1.44
C ILE A 543 16.02 25.10 1.90
N TYR A 544 17.18 24.69 1.40
CA TYR A 544 18.43 25.38 1.60
C TYR A 544 18.49 26.63 0.69
N PRO A 545 18.74 27.83 1.26
CA PRO A 545 18.66 29.09 0.51
C PRO A 545 19.85 29.32 -0.45
N GLY A 546 20.94 28.59 -0.29
CA GLY A 546 22.11 28.70 -1.16
C GLY A 546 22.03 27.80 -2.40
N TYR A 547 22.89 28.09 -3.38
CA TYR A 547 23.02 27.32 -4.62
C TYR A 547 24.17 26.28 -4.57
N ARG A 548 24.89 26.20 -3.45
CA ARG A 548 25.98 25.24 -3.17
C ARG A 548 25.81 24.67 -1.77
N LEU A 549 25.68 23.35 -1.68
CA LEU A 549 25.53 22.61 -0.44
C LEU A 549 26.57 21.48 -0.41
N MET A 550 27.31 21.36 0.68
CA MET A 550 28.28 20.29 0.88
C MET A 550 27.63 19.17 1.68
N LEU A 551 27.81 17.93 1.22
CA LEU A 551 27.50 16.71 1.96
C LEU A 551 28.83 16.09 2.43
N GLU A 552 28.95 15.86 3.73
CA GLU A 552 30.04 15.11 4.35
C GLU A 552 29.47 13.81 4.93
N TYR A 553 30.07 12.68 4.56
CA TYR A 553 29.72 11.36 5.08
C TYR A 553 30.94 10.68 5.68
N SER A 554 30.80 10.14 6.89
CA SER A 554 31.84 9.40 7.60
C SER A 554 31.27 8.08 8.11
N THR A 555 31.95 6.97 7.83
CA THR A 555 31.48 5.63 8.21
C THR A 555 31.64 5.35 9.71
N GLY A 556 32.76 5.80 10.30
CA GLY A 556 33.21 5.34 11.61
C GLY A 556 33.56 3.85 11.63
N GLU A 557 33.57 3.25 12.83
CA GLU A 557 33.99 1.86 13.09
C GLU A 557 32.88 0.81 12.85
N LEU A 558 31.62 1.16 13.11
CA LEU A 558 30.45 0.29 13.00
C LEU A 558 29.42 0.88 12.03
N PRO A 559 29.71 0.90 10.71
CA PRO A 559 28.78 1.42 9.73
C PRO A 559 27.62 0.46 9.42
N TYR A 560 26.43 1.01 9.22
CA TYR A 560 25.20 0.29 8.88
C TYR A 560 24.68 0.63 7.49
N GLY A 561 24.67 1.92 7.11
CA GLY A 561 24.22 2.41 5.81
C GLY A 561 22.73 2.17 5.51
N GLY A 562 22.36 2.15 4.23
CA GLY A 562 20.96 2.13 3.80
C GLY A 562 20.29 3.52 3.82
N ILE A 563 21.09 4.56 3.61
CA ILE A 563 20.65 5.96 3.69
C ILE A 563 20.23 6.41 2.29
N LEU A 564 19.04 7.00 2.15
CA LEU A 564 18.54 7.59 0.91
C LEU A 564 18.14 9.05 1.14
N LEU A 565 18.78 9.94 0.40
CA LEU A 565 18.50 11.37 0.36
C LEU A 565 18.03 11.78 -1.03
N LEU A 566 17.17 12.79 -1.08
CA LEU A 566 16.71 13.42 -2.31
C LEU A 566 17.06 14.91 -2.27
N PHE A 567 17.62 15.39 -3.37
CA PHE A 567 17.96 16.77 -3.64
C PHE A 567 17.21 17.27 -4.87
N THR A 568 16.55 18.42 -4.76
CA THR A 568 15.79 19.00 -5.87
C THR A 568 16.15 20.47 -6.06
N PRO A 569 16.31 20.97 -7.30
CA PRO A 569 16.45 22.40 -7.53
C PRO A 569 15.09 23.09 -7.35
N LYS A 570 15.06 24.21 -6.63
CA LYS A 570 13.85 25.04 -6.48
C LYS A 570 14.10 26.44 -7.03
N GLN A 571 13.15 27.01 -7.77
CA GLN A 571 13.29 28.37 -8.29
C GLN A 571 13.37 29.39 -7.15
N TYR A 572 14.14 30.45 -7.39
CA TYR A 572 14.24 31.58 -6.48
C TYR A 572 13.10 32.55 -6.72
N LEU A 573 12.34 32.82 -5.66
CA LEU A 573 11.39 33.93 -5.65
C LEU A 573 12.19 35.24 -5.54
N ARG A 574 12.18 36.06 -6.58
CA ARG A 574 12.77 37.41 -6.48
C ARG A 574 12.01 38.24 -5.44
N ASN A 575 12.72 39.09 -4.69
CA ASN A 575 12.08 40.11 -3.89
C ASN A 575 11.52 41.18 -4.83
N ILE A 576 10.19 41.26 -4.92
CA ILE A 576 9.49 42.35 -5.59
C ILE A 576 9.30 43.46 -4.54
N PRO A 577 9.57 44.74 -4.85
CA PRO A 577 9.32 45.83 -3.91
C PRO A 577 7.85 45.85 -3.45
N GLY A 578 7.62 45.83 -2.13
CA GLY A 578 6.28 45.76 -1.53
C GLY A 578 5.83 44.35 -1.09
N GLU A 579 6.59 43.30 -1.43
CA GLU A 579 6.35 41.94 -0.95
C GLU A 579 7.15 41.63 0.34
N PRO A 580 6.75 40.59 1.11
CA PRO A 580 7.46 40.13 2.30
C PRO A 580 8.94 39.90 2.00
N SER A 581 9.78 40.08 3.02
CA SER A 581 11.21 39.82 2.92
C SER A 581 11.48 38.37 2.48
N PHE A 582 12.63 38.14 1.85
CA PHE A 582 13.06 36.80 1.43
C PHE A 582 12.97 35.76 2.56
N VAL A 583 13.29 36.16 3.79
CA VAL A 583 13.23 35.31 4.98
C VAL A 583 11.79 34.95 5.33
N GLU A 584 10.88 35.92 5.30
CA GLU A 584 9.45 35.68 5.55
C GLU A 584 8.85 34.74 4.51
N LYS A 585 9.15 34.96 3.22
CA LYS A 585 8.72 34.05 2.14
C LYS A 585 9.23 32.63 2.34
N SER A 586 10.50 32.46 2.70
CA SER A 586 11.09 31.14 2.94
C SER A 586 10.45 30.45 4.15
N ASN A 587 10.12 31.19 5.21
CA ASN A 587 9.42 30.65 6.38
C ASN A 587 7.97 30.28 6.05
N GLN A 588 7.30 31.07 5.22
CA GLN A 588 5.95 30.79 4.74
C GLN A 588 5.93 29.51 3.89
N GLU A 589 6.82 29.39 2.91
CA GLU A 589 6.94 28.16 2.10
C GLU A 589 7.19 26.94 2.98
N GLN A 590 8.07 27.03 3.98
CA GLN A 590 8.31 25.92 4.90
C GLN A 590 7.06 25.54 5.70
N ARG A 591 6.25 26.52 6.11
CA ARG A 591 4.97 26.25 6.78
C ARG A 591 3.98 25.58 5.85
N GLU A 592 3.85 26.05 4.61
CA GLU A 592 2.97 25.47 3.60
C GLU A 592 3.32 24.00 3.33
N MET A 593 4.61 23.67 3.15
CA MET A 593 5.07 22.29 2.96
C MET A 593 4.76 21.36 4.15
N ASN A 594 4.77 21.92 5.36
CA ASN A 594 4.55 21.18 6.60
C ASN A 594 3.07 21.19 7.04
N THR A 595 2.18 21.75 6.20
CA THR A 595 0.75 21.88 6.51
C THR A 595 -0.08 20.96 5.64
N MET A 596 -0.99 20.23 6.27
CA MET A 596 -2.06 19.48 5.59
C MET A 596 -3.39 20.20 5.76
N ILE A 597 -4.18 20.26 4.69
CA ILE A 597 -5.48 20.94 4.67
C ILE A 597 -6.58 19.91 4.40
N ILE A 598 -7.53 19.83 5.31
CA ILE A 598 -8.74 19.00 5.19
C ILE A 598 -9.92 19.96 5.29
N GLU A 599 -10.61 20.24 4.20
CA GLU A 599 -11.68 21.22 4.20
C GLU A 599 -12.91 20.88 3.37
N ASN A 600 -14.09 21.36 3.79
CA ASN A 600 -15.34 21.17 3.06
C ASN A 600 -15.71 19.69 2.78
N ASN A 601 -15.27 18.74 3.62
CA ASN A 601 -15.54 17.31 3.43
C ASN A 601 -16.68 16.81 4.33
N GLU A 602 -17.32 15.71 3.90
CA GLU A 602 -18.33 14.98 4.67
C GLU A 602 -17.78 13.61 5.12
N PHE A 603 -17.64 13.43 6.43
CA PHE A 603 -17.26 12.17 7.08
C PHE A 603 -18.49 11.53 7.73
N ILE A 604 -18.98 10.42 7.18
CA ILE A 604 -20.26 9.81 7.59
C ILE A 604 -20.09 8.33 7.96
N GLU A 605 -20.54 7.92 9.14
CA GLU A 605 -20.64 6.49 9.53
C GLU A 605 -19.30 5.71 9.50
N ASN A 606 -18.18 6.40 9.51
CA ASN A 606 -16.84 5.80 9.61
C ASN A 606 -16.58 5.24 11.02
N GLY A 607 -15.64 4.31 11.17
CA GLY A 607 -15.16 3.88 12.49
C GLY A 607 -14.72 5.08 13.34
N LYS A 608 -13.81 5.89 12.81
CA LYS A 608 -13.44 7.23 13.28
C LYS A 608 -13.58 8.22 12.13
N GLY A 609 -13.94 9.46 12.38
CA GLY A 609 -14.01 10.47 11.32
C GLY A 609 -12.59 10.79 10.79
N ILE A 610 -11.84 11.55 11.58
CA ILE A 610 -10.45 11.90 11.34
C ILE A 610 -9.62 11.30 12.49
N SER A 611 -8.53 10.63 12.17
CA SER A 611 -7.61 10.09 13.17
C SER A 611 -6.16 10.39 12.86
N SER A 612 -5.35 10.60 13.90
CA SER A 612 -3.92 10.86 13.78
C SER A 612 -3.14 10.07 14.82
N ALA A 613 -1.99 9.54 14.42
CA ALA A 613 -1.01 8.95 15.30
C ALA A 613 0.27 9.79 15.30
N HIS A 614 0.94 9.89 16.44
CA HIS A 614 2.23 10.57 16.54
C HIS A 614 3.20 9.73 17.38
N CYS A 615 4.48 9.73 17.02
CA CYS A 615 5.52 9.02 17.78
C CYS A 615 6.37 9.98 18.61
N SER A 616 6.90 9.46 19.72
CA SER A 616 7.77 10.21 20.62
C SER A 616 9.25 10.22 20.20
N MET A 617 9.69 9.28 19.36
CA MET A 617 11.09 9.14 18.93
C MET A 617 11.22 9.23 17.40
N ASN A 618 12.33 9.79 16.91
CA ASN A 618 12.61 9.90 15.47
C ASN A 618 12.98 8.56 14.84
N ILE A 619 13.82 7.76 15.51
CA ILE A 619 14.16 6.40 15.10
C ILE A 619 14.07 5.48 16.32
N ASP A 620 13.39 4.35 16.19
CA ASP A 620 13.30 3.35 17.28
C ASP A 620 14.43 2.30 17.24
N LEU A 621 14.44 1.40 18.21
CA LEU A 621 15.45 0.33 18.30
C LEU A 621 15.42 -0.66 17.13
N ASN A 622 14.28 -0.77 16.44
CA ASN A 622 14.09 -1.67 15.31
C ASN A 622 14.47 -0.99 13.98
N GLY A 623 14.79 0.30 14.01
CA GLY A 623 15.10 1.11 12.83
C GLY A 623 13.86 1.68 12.13
N ASN A 624 12.70 1.66 12.78
CA ASN A 624 11.53 2.37 12.29
C ASN A 624 11.76 3.87 12.42
N TYR A 625 11.36 4.62 11.39
CA TYR A 625 11.58 6.05 11.26
C TYR A 625 10.25 6.78 11.41
N CYS A 626 10.16 7.70 12.37
CA CYS A 626 9.02 8.60 12.50
C CYS A 626 9.25 9.86 11.67
N LYS A 627 8.45 10.04 10.62
CA LYS A 627 8.49 11.19 9.70
C LYS A 627 7.85 12.44 10.32
N ARG A 628 8.51 13.05 11.29
CA ARG A 628 8.02 14.29 11.91
C ARG A 628 8.58 15.50 11.20
N TYR A 629 7.68 16.41 10.82
CA TYR A 629 8.03 17.70 10.25
C TYR A 629 8.14 18.71 11.39
N GLY A 630 9.13 19.58 11.35
CA GLY A 630 9.21 20.71 12.28
C GLY A 630 8.01 21.63 12.06
N ASN A 631 7.25 21.95 13.12
CA ASN A 631 6.01 22.73 13.04
C ASN A 631 4.94 22.12 12.10
N GLU A 632 4.78 20.78 12.12
CA GLU A 632 3.69 20.13 11.37
C GLU A 632 2.33 20.68 11.83
N THR A 633 1.45 20.96 10.86
CA THR A 633 0.13 21.52 11.13
C THR A 633 -0.92 20.79 10.30
N ILE A 634 -1.99 20.31 10.93
CA ILE A 634 -3.15 19.77 10.22
C ILE A 634 -4.30 20.74 10.43
N ILE A 635 -4.78 21.34 9.35
CA ILE A 635 -5.87 22.30 9.37
C ILE A 635 -7.15 21.61 8.93
N VAL A 636 -8.15 21.60 9.82
CA VAL A 636 -9.46 21.01 9.59
C VAL A 636 -10.51 22.13 9.58
N ARG A 637 -11.10 22.46 8.43
CA ARG A 637 -12.07 23.56 8.27
C ARG A 637 -13.35 23.12 7.59
N ASN A 638 -14.52 23.60 8.03
CA ASN A 638 -15.80 23.37 7.34
C ASN A 638 -16.13 21.88 7.04
N ASN A 639 -15.62 20.94 7.83
CA ASN A 639 -15.92 19.52 7.63
C ASN A 639 -17.13 19.11 8.47
N VAL A 640 -17.98 18.26 7.90
CA VAL A 640 -19.12 17.65 8.60
C VAL A 640 -18.72 16.25 9.02
N ILE A 641 -18.64 15.98 10.33
CA ILE A 641 -18.34 14.64 10.86
C ILE A 641 -19.56 14.13 11.61
N THR A 642 -20.20 13.07 11.11
CA THR A 642 -21.46 12.57 11.68
C THR A 642 -21.49 11.05 11.80
N LYS A 643 -22.12 10.58 12.88
CA LYS A 643 -22.37 9.16 13.17
C LYS A 643 -21.13 8.25 13.16
N SER A 644 -19.96 8.77 13.50
CA SER A 644 -18.77 7.93 13.67
C SER A 644 -19.01 6.87 14.74
N LYS A 645 -18.63 5.61 14.48
CA LYS A 645 -18.90 4.47 15.39
C LYS A 645 -18.07 4.54 16.69
N GLY A 646 -16.90 5.18 16.64
CA GLY A 646 -15.99 5.37 17.76
C GLY A 646 -15.79 6.84 18.14
N ALA A 647 -15.18 7.64 17.28
CA ALA A 647 -14.90 9.05 17.56
C ALA A 647 -14.96 9.93 16.30
N GLY A 648 -15.35 11.20 16.45
CA GLY A 648 -15.33 12.17 15.35
C GLY A 648 -13.89 12.53 14.96
N LEU A 649 -13.11 13.01 15.93
CA LEU A 649 -11.68 13.26 15.83
C LEU A 649 -10.96 12.39 16.88
N PHE A 650 -9.87 11.72 16.49
CA PHE A 650 -9.10 10.85 17.38
C PHE A 650 -7.60 11.04 17.20
N VAL A 651 -6.93 11.59 18.20
CA VAL A 651 -5.47 11.77 18.18
C VAL A 651 -4.84 10.83 19.21
N ASN A 652 -3.86 10.03 18.77
CA ASN A 652 -3.13 9.11 19.61
C ASN A 652 -1.62 9.40 19.57
N SER A 653 -0.93 9.13 20.67
CA SER A 653 0.52 9.17 20.75
C SER A 653 1.04 7.77 21.12
N PHE A 654 1.85 7.17 20.25
CA PHE A 654 2.49 5.89 20.54
C PHE A 654 3.75 6.12 21.39
N ALA A 655 3.68 5.73 22.66
CA ALA A 655 4.87 5.51 23.46
C ALA A 655 5.39 4.08 23.22
N TYR A 656 6.34 3.90 22.30
CA TYR A 656 7.07 2.62 22.15
C TYR A 656 8.09 2.36 23.28
N SER A 657 8.13 3.22 24.30
CA SER A 657 8.91 3.03 25.52
C SER A 657 7.97 3.09 26.72
N SER A 658 7.96 2.05 27.53
CA SER A 658 7.12 1.90 28.73
C SER A 658 7.52 2.83 29.90
N MET A 659 8.20 3.95 29.65
CA MET A 659 8.58 4.92 30.68
C MET A 659 8.79 6.34 30.08
N ILE A 660 8.17 7.35 30.75
CA ILE A 660 8.37 8.83 30.68
C ILE A 660 7.35 9.60 29.78
N PRO A 661 6.76 10.76 30.19
CA PRO A 661 5.37 10.84 30.66
C PRO A 661 4.43 11.62 29.71
N TYR A 662 3.14 11.39 29.91
CA TYR A 662 1.99 12.10 29.34
C TYR A 662 1.96 13.59 29.71
N SER A 663 2.67 14.47 28.99
CA SER A 663 2.56 15.91 29.22
C SER A 663 2.41 16.80 27.98
N LEU A 664 2.21 16.22 26.78
CA LEU A 664 2.05 17.01 25.55
C LEU A 664 0.75 16.75 24.76
N LEU A 665 -0.16 15.92 25.28
CA LEU A 665 -1.54 15.85 24.81
C LEU A 665 -2.42 16.63 25.80
N VAL A 666 -2.42 17.96 25.69
CA VAL A 666 -3.50 18.75 26.27
C VAL A 666 -4.74 18.49 25.42
N ASN A 667 -5.76 17.95 26.08
CA ASN A 667 -7.12 17.83 25.60
C ASN A 667 -7.61 19.14 24.95
N MET A 668 -7.74 19.12 23.62
CA MET A 668 -8.83 19.78 22.91
C MET A 668 -9.18 18.77 21.81
N ILE A 669 -10.21 17.96 21.97
CA ILE A 669 -11.57 18.32 21.56
C ILE A 669 -12.49 17.22 22.11
N GLU A 670 -13.35 17.55 23.08
CA GLU A 670 -14.58 16.81 23.36
C GLU A 670 -15.71 17.50 22.60
N PHE A 671 -16.31 16.84 21.62
CA PHE A 671 -17.61 17.26 21.11
C PHE A 671 -18.70 16.48 21.84
N ASN A 672 -19.20 17.06 22.92
CA ASN A 672 -20.62 16.90 23.23
C ASN A 672 -21.38 17.83 22.29
N GLU A 673 -22.42 17.30 21.65
CA GLU A 673 -23.30 18.00 20.72
C GLU A 673 -23.57 19.46 21.14
N MET A 674 -23.11 20.42 20.34
CA MET A 674 -23.62 21.79 20.42
C MET A 674 -23.84 22.40 19.03
N PRO A 675 -24.90 23.22 18.86
CA PRO A 675 -25.32 23.73 17.57
C PRO A 675 -24.41 24.85 17.07
N ARG A 676 -24.43 25.04 15.74
CA ARG A 676 -23.71 26.08 14.99
C ARG A 676 -23.72 27.44 15.70
N GLN A 677 -22.57 27.86 16.21
CA GLN A 677 -22.19 29.27 16.25
C GLN A 677 -20.74 29.39 15.78
N GLU A 678 -20.54 30.28 14.81
CA GLU A 678 -19.23 30.69 14.31
C GLU A 678 -18.45 31.35 15.43
N TYR A 679 -17.22 30.88 15.64
CA TYR A 679 -16.20 31.65 16.33
C TYR A 679 -14.96 31.65 15.44
N ASP A 680 -14.50 32.86 15.11
CA ASP A 680 -13.17 33.09 14.54
C ASP A 680 -12.10 32.64 15.55
N ILE A 681 -11.18 31.78 15.09
CA ILE A 681 -9.92 31.42 15.79
C ILE A 681 -8.76 31.79 14.90
#